data_AF-A0A419GN87-F1
#
_entry.id   AF-A0A419GN87-F1
#
_cell.length_a   1.000
_cell.length_b   1.000
_cell.length_c   1.000
_cell.angle_alpha   90.00
_cell.angle_beta   90.00
_cell.angle_gamma   90.00
#
_symmetry.space_group_name_H-M   'P 1'
#
loop_
_entity.id
_entity.type
_entity.pdbx_description
1 polymer ?
#
loop_
_entity_poly.entity_id
_entity_poly.type
_entity_poly.pdbx_seq_one_letter_code
_entity_poly.pdbx_strand_id
1 'polypeptide(L)'
;MKRKIVFAMYTLLVLASLTLLTACGGGGGGGSSSSSGDVIATGTALTVAEQVSVVEAQEGGGEVGPMKIGKLSLSPSDVPANSAYNNDPQEIYVHERSAESFNIINEILCAMAQSKYDEMVNQGNYKAQIDMNKCSSSKDDASSAGESSQNQSSGSTAPKYEMWTVNSSRLDDNSPHIVKVWMHEAAEHDMPAKVIYVKTTITEGKSETNPYGIFTINFKSYPVIEGVVNTSTLLFKGYLKTETDTGSDQVLLKFVCEGDEGGTFSEKVVLNRAADGSGGSGSTEMSDDWEGDTYYDIAFNTTHFLRDDGDTPMCFSREEFEETAWDYGLYDSNGARVNRNSGFSIKKGNAYGWIGYYGLWLPEDASVNDGDTVYKVSYSQSGETATPYTVVKKGGRLKKHTRNTTTLGNIKNIPLDWWNNGSNQRVKWDGSQFVVFAEMNQDNYMWENIEETPLDLSALTYGDLNFWSQSLGGQVRVTLPNCLWIEGTFSCGDPDSSTPVIYFKEDVVFPGDTVPSSLRCYDNCPQYTAEAGGVVPSAPTYPPDFDPSDGTTSYTYTFSSSANDMILKESGNSLLWASDGSGQNQWGVMSGPLFDPSDANLALLACDDWNGNGQPDEGICGWKAWSALSVYYTWETGANSWNQFTVLKDSDGNVLEFQPPMQVQYTHVESGHKYEGVTFYLEYSGFGNLHGIPGTCIDMDTGEPINCGPGTRWVPEFTIPDGSEATDGTSDYLIKALRKEQRMASVDLSECDGMSITSYDLPLIGLWEDPGIGSEPTVTNAPAVIGGVVQ
;
A
#
# COMPACT_ATOMS: atom_id res chain seq x y z
N MET A 1 -12.66 1.22 15.82
CA MET A 1 -11.81 0.00 15.93
C MET A 1 -12.38 -1.21 15.20
N LYS A 2 -13.61 -1.70 15.47
CA LYS A 2 -14.22 -2.80 14.67
C LYS A 2 -14.89 -2.36 13.37
N ARG A 3 -15.53 -1.18 13.34
CA ARG A 3 -16.06 -0.49 12.12
C ARG A 3 -15.08 -0.54 10.95
N LYS A 4 -13.78 -0.47 11.25
CA LYS A 4 -12.69 -0.42 10.28
C LYS A 4 -12.32 -1.76 9.63
N ILE A 5 -12.88 -2.89 10.05
CA ILE A 5 -12.74 -4.14 9.28
C ILE A 5 -13.55 -4.06 7.96
N VAL A 6 -14.55 -3.17 7.88
CA VAL A 6 -15.31 -2.90 6.64
C VAL A 6 -14.58 -1.91 5.72
N PHE A 7 -13.76 -1.00 6.26
CA PHE A 7 -13.10 0.09 5.49
C PHE A 7 -11.60 -0.11 5.25
N ALA A 8 -10.85 -0.76 6.15
CA ALA A 8 -9.41 -1.03 6.01
C ALA A 8 -9.15 -2.29 5.16
N MET A 9 -9.89 -2.46 4.07
CA MET A 9 -9.67 -3.47 3.05
C MET A 9 -8.85 -2.90 1.88
N TYR A 10 -8.43 -3.81 0.98
CA TYR A 10 -7.84 -3.57 -0.35
C TYR A 10 -6.30 -3.49 -0.42
N THR A 11 -5.66 -4.67 -0.50
CA THR A 11 -4.20 -4.84 -0.51
C THR A 11 -3.75 -6.00 -1.45
N LEU A 12 -2.74 -5.73 -2.29
CA LEU A 12 -1.93 -6.61 -3.19
C LEU A 12 -2.37 -6.92 -4.66
N LEU A 13 -1.43 -6.57 -5.60
CA LEU A 13 -1.34 -6.42 -7.10
C LEU A 13 -1.93 -7.58 -7.97
N VAL A 14 -2.09 -7.64 -9.33
CA VAL A 14 -2.04 -6.90 -10.65
C VAL A 14 -0.90 -6.01 -11.17
N LEU A 15 -0.39 -6.34 -12.38
CA LEU A 15 0.09 -5.36 -13.39
C LEU A 15 -0.41 -5.78 -14.80
N ALA A 16 -0.76 -4.83 -15.69
CA ALA A 16 -1.32 -5.11 -17.03
C ALA A 16 -0.41 -4.69 -18.21
N SER A 17 -0.58 -5.33 -19.37
CA SER A 17 0.40 -5.33 -20.48
C SER A 17 -0.08 -4.68 -21.79
N LEU A 18 0.82 -4.00 -22.50
CA LEU A 18 0.62 -3.56 -23.89
C LEU A 18 1.07 -4.65 -24.89
N THR A 19 0.34 -4.83 -25.99
CA THR A 19 0.84 -5.56 -27.19
C THR A 19 0.52 -4.81 -28.49
N LEU A 20 1.31 -5.09 -29.53
CA LEU A 20 1.38 -4.26 -30.75
C LEU A 20 0.54 -4.81 -31.92
N LEU A 21 -0.09 -3.90 -32.66
CA LEU A 21 -0.80 -4.17 -33.91
C LEU A 21 0.15 -4.65 -35.03
N THR A 22 -0.19 -5.76 -35.68
CA THR A 22 0.24 -6.06 -37.05
C THR A 22 -0.94 -6.58 -37.87
N ALA A 23 -1.24 -5.92 -38.99
CA ALA A 23 -2.37 -6.27 -39.85
C ALA A 23 -1.95 -7.17 -41.02
N CYS A 24 -2.74 -8.21 -41.29
CA CYS A 24 -2.75 -8.94 -42.57
C CYS A 24 -4.13 -9.57 -42.78
N GLY A 25 -4.74 -9.39 -43.96
CA GLY A 25 -6.14 -9.76 -44.21
C GLY A 25 -6.33 -10.94 -45.17
N GLY A 26 -7.52 -11.52 -45.16
CA GLY A 26 -7.94 -12.58 -46.10
C GLY A 26 -9.30 -13.18 -45.71
N GLY A 27 -10.38 -12.71 -46.33
CA GLY A 27 -11.75 -13.08 -45.92
C GLY A 27 -12.38 -14.23 -46.72
N GLY A 28 -13.65 -14.52 -46.44
CA GLY A 28 -14.55 -15.21 -47.37
C GLY A 28 -15.52 -16.24 -46.76
N GLY A 29 -16.83 -15.95 -46.87
CA GLY A 29 -17.92 -16.90 -46.63
C GLY A 29 -18.48 -16.88 -45.19
N GLY A 30 -19.79 -16.89 -44.93
CA GLY A 30 -20.93 -16.86 -45.85
C GLY A 30 -21.87 -18.06 -45.70
N GLY A 31 -22.73 -18.04 -44.68
CA GLY A 31 -23.75 -19.06 -44.45
C GLY A 31 -24.87 -18.54 -43.55
N SER A 32 -26.07 -18.35 -44.11
CA SER A 32 -27.23 -17.83 -43.39
C SER A 32 -28.19 -18.95 -42.96
N SER A 33 -28.69 -18.90 -41.73
CA SER A 33 -29.85 -19.71 -41.31
C SER A 33 -30.75 -18.94 -40.32
N SER A 34 -31.87 -18.46 -40.83
CA SER A 34 -33.07 -18.02 -40.08
C SER A 34 -33.70 -19.20 -39.29
N SER A 35 -34.41 -19.01 -38.18
CA SER A 35 -34.74 -17.77 -37.43
C SER A 35 -35.43 -18.11 -36.10
N SER A 36 -35.14 -17.32 -35.06
CA SER A 36 -36.09 -16.96 -34.01
C SER A 36 -36.16 -15.43 -33.95
N GLY A 37 -37.33 -14.86 -33.66
CA GLY A 37 -37.56 -13.42 -33.73
C GLY A 37 -37.19 -12.70 -32.44
N ASP A 38 -35.90 -12.51 -32.18
CA ASP A 38 -35.46 -11.57 -31.15
C ASP A 38 -35.73 -10.13 -31.59
N VAL A 39 -36.19 -9.30 -30.65
CA VAL A 39 -36.24 -7.85 -30.85
C VAL A 39 -34.80 -7.35 -30.81
N ILE A 40 -34.29 -6.90 -31.96
CA ILE A 40 -32.94 -6.31 -32.03
C ILE A 40 -32.97 -5.03 -31.19
N ALA A 41 -32.34 -5.07 -30.03
CA ALA A 41 -32.15 -3.91 -29.18
C ALA A 41 -31.16 -2.96 -29.86
N THR A 42 -31.57 -1.71 -30.09
CA THR A 42 -30.77 -0.72 -30.84
C THR A 42 -30.46 0.54 -30.02
N GLY A 43 -30.80 0.55 -28.73
CA GLY A 43 -30.54 1.71 -27.86
C GLY A 43 -29.04 1.98 -27.70
N THR A 44 -28.65 3.23 -27.90
CA THR A 44 -27.31 3.75 -27.59
C THR A 44 -27.02 3.70 -26.09
N ALA A 45 -25.74 3.60 -25.69
CA ALA A 45 -25.36 3.60 -24.28
C ALA A 45 -25.72 4.93 -23.58
N LEU A 46 -26.12 4.85 -22.31
CA LEU A 46 -26.17 6.00 -21.40
C LEU A 46 -25.10 5.84 -20.33
N THR A 47 -24.20 6.81 -20.19
CA THR A 47 -23.20 6.89 -19.10
C THR A 47 -23.68 7.80 -17.98
N VAL A 48 -23.23 7.57 -16.75
CA VAL A 48 -23.46 8.45 -15.58
C VAL A 48 -22.14 9.09 -15.15
N ALA A 49 -22.16 9.93 -14.11
CA ALA A 49 -20.92 10.34 -13.45
C ALA A 49 -20.11 9.14 -12.95
N GLU A 50 -18.80 9.21 -13.09
CA GLU A 50 -17.86 8.14 -12.68
C GLU A 50 -17.28 8.42 -11.28
N GLN A 51 -17.50 9.65 -10.78
CA GLN A 51 -17.18 10.13 -9.43
C GLN A 51 -18.12 11.29 -9.06
N VAL A 52 -18.29 11.55 -7.77
CA VAL A 52 -19.04 12.65 -7.17
C VAL A 52 -18.07 13.48 -6.32
N SER A 53 -17.59 14.57 -6.93
CA SER A 53 -16.83 15.60 -6.22
C SER A 53 -17.80 16.60 -5.58
N VAL A 54 -17.73 16.74 -4.25
CA VAL A 54 -18.40 17.83 -3.53
C VAL A 54 -17.70 19.15 -3.88
N VAL A 55 -16.38 19.17 -3.76
CA VAL A 55 -15.49 20.28 -4.14
C VAL A 55 -14.57 19.81 -5.27
N GLU A 56 -14.47 20.58 -6.35
CA GLU A 56 -13.55 20.29 -7.46
C GLU A 56 -12.14 20.70 -7.07
N ALA A 57 -11.16 19.82 -7.31
CA ALA A 57 -9.76 20.13 -7.19
C ALA A 57 -9.36 21.21 -8.22
N GLN A 58 -8.49 22.14 -7.81
CA GLN A 58 -7.97 23.15 -8.73
C GLN A 58 -6.75 22.61 -9.48
N GLU A 59 -6.58 23.02 -10.75
CA GLU A 59 -5.35 22.81 -11.51
C GLU A 59 -4.19 23.55 -10.81
N GLY A 60 -3.44 22.83 -9.97
CA GLY A 60 -2.38 23.40 -9.14
C GLY A 60 -1.30 24.08 -9.99
N GLY A 61 -1.20 25.41 -9.88
CA GLY A 61 -0.31 26.28 -10.67
C GLY A 61 1.19 26.18 -10.32
N GLY A 62 1.68 24.98 -10.03
CA GLY A 62 3.04 24.70 -9.56
C GLY A 62 4.10 24.73 -10.65
N GLU A 63 4.30 25.86 -11.35
CA GLU A 63 5.51 26.07 -12.19
C GLU A 63 6.76 26.27 -11.31
N VAL A 64 7.22 25.19 -10.65
CA VAL A 64 8.50 25.16 -9.91
C VAL A 64 9.65 25.11 -10.91
N GLY A 65 10.08 26.29 -11.39
CA GLY A 65 11.21 26.41 -12.31
C GLY A 65 12.48 25.77 -11.73
N PRO A 66 13.20 24.90 -12.47
CA PRO A 66 14.21 24.01 -11.90
C PRO A 66 15.41 24.77 -11.33
N MET A 67 15.48 24.85 -10.00
CA MET A 67 16.53 25.54 -9.26
C MET A 67 17.81 24.71 -9.22
N LYS A 68 18.67 24.88 -10.23
CA LYS A 68 19.89 24.06 -10.43
C LYS A 68 20.95 24.27 -9.34
N ILE A 69 20.90 23.44 -8.30
CA ILE A 69 21.96 23.30 -7.29
C ILE A 69 22.77 22.03 -7.58
N GLY A 70 23.96 22.21 -8.16
CA GLY A 70 25.05 21.21 -8.13
C GLY A 70 24.82 19.87 -8.83
N LYS A 71 25.32 19.74 -10.07
CA LYS A 71 25.60 18.46 -10.76
C LYS A 71 24.42 17.54 -11.13
N LEU A 72 23.19 17.85 -10.72
CA LEU A 72 21.94 17.24 -11.22
C LEU A 72 21.98 17.08 -12.75
N SER A 73 21.68 15.88 -13.24
CA SER A 73 21.90 15.47 -14.63
C SER A 73 20.64 15.38 -15.49
N LEU A 74 19.45 15.51 -14.89
CA LEU A 74 18.16 15.48 -15.57
C LEU A 74 17.34 16.74 -15.31
N SER A 75 16.34 16.94 -16.17
CA SER A 75 15.37 18.02 -16.08
C SER A 75 14.13 17.65 -16.90
N PRO A 76 12.91 18.01 -16.47
CA PRO A 76 11.71 17.87 -17.29
C PRO A 76 11.80 18.53 -18.68
N SER A 77 12.65 19.55 -18.82
CA SER A 77 12.95 20.19 -20.12
C SER A 77 13.69 19.32 -21.13
N ASP A 78 14.32 18.24 -20.67
CA ASP A 78 15.31 17.49 -21.44
C ASP A 78 14.71 16.17 -21.99
N VAL A 79 13.54 15.74 -21.47
CA VAL A 79 12.77 14.61 -21.98
C VAL A 79 11.84 15.03 -23.14
N PRO A 80 11.52 14.13 -24.11
CA PRO A 80 10.63 14.45 -25.22
C PRO A 80 9.24 14.93 -24.76
N ALA A 81 8.67 15.93 -25.45
CA ALA A 81 7.32 16.44 -25.16
C ALA A 81 6.21 15.36 -25.28
N ASN A 82 6.47 14.27 -25.99
CA ASN A 82 5.57 13.11 -26.12
C ASN A 82 6.01 11.89 -25.29
N SER A 83 6.85 12.08 -24.27
CA SER A 83 7.26 11.04 -23.30
C SER A 83 6.09 10.63 -22.39
N ALA A 84 6.27 9.57 -21.60
CA ALA A 84 5.27 9.19 -20.60
C ALA A 84 5.20 10.24 -19.48
N TYR A 85 6.33 10.77 -19.01
CA TYR A 85 6.41 11.84 -18.01
C TYR A 85 5.47 13.03 -18.32
N ASN A 86 5.46 13.47 -19.59
CA ASN A 86 4.64 14.61 -20.03
C ASN A 86 3.17 14.25 -20.32
N ASN A 87 2.85 13.00 -20.64
CA ASN A 87 1.48 12.58 -21.01
C ASN A 87 0.71 11.85 -19.90
N ASP A 88 1.40 11.33 -18.88
CA ASP A 88 0.77 10.59 -17.81
C ASP A 88 -0.04 11.54 -16.92
N PRO A 89 -1.35 11.33 -16.75
CA PRO A 89 -2.22 12.24 -16.02
C PRO A 89 -1.88 12.25 -14.53
N GLN A 90 -2.27 13.35 -13.88
CA GLN A 90 -2.26 13.46 -12.42
C GLN A 90 -3.71 13.50 -11.97
N GLU A 91 -4.07 12.60 -11.08
CA GLU A 91 -5.34 12.62 -10.38
C GLU A 91 -5.21 13.58 -9.19
N ILE A 92 -6.14 14.52 -9.05
CA ILE A 92 -6.18 15.46 -7.94
C ILE A 92 -7.59 15.42 -7.34
N TYR A 93 -7.69 15.15 -6.05
CA TYR A 93 -8.95 15.11 -5.31
C TYR A 93 -8.90 16.06 -4.11
N VAL A 94 -10.05 16.61 -3.72
CA VAL A 94 -10.16 17.40 -2.48
C VAL A 94 -10.62 16.48 -1.36
N HIS A 95 -9.89 16.46 -0.25
CA HIS A 95 -10.33 15.81 0.98
C HIS A 95 -11.03 16.80 1.91
N GLU A 96 -12.19 16.40 2.43
CA GLU A 96 -12.95 17.13 3.46
C GLU A 96 -13.74 16.09 4.29
N ARG A 97 -13.87 16.30 5.60
CA ARG A 97 -14.43 15.33 6.54
C ARG A 97 -15.91 15.00 6.30
N SER A 98 -16.72 15.96 5.84
CA SER A 98 -18.10 15.67 5.41
C SER A 98 -18.18 14.91 4.09
N ALA A 99 -17.12 15.00 3.27
CA ALA A 99 -17.01 14.27 2.01
C ALA A 99 -16.64 12.78 2.22
N GLU A 100 -16.26 12.35 3.42
CA GLU A 100 -16.04 10.93 3.75
C GLU A 100 -17.28 10.07 3.44
N SER A 101 -18.50 10.61 3.65
CA SER A 101 -19.78 9.95 3.31
C SER A 101 -20.03 9.81 1.79
N PHE A 102 -19.10 10.25 0.96
CA PHE A 102 -19.11 10.06 -0.49
C PHE A 102 -18.09 9.01 -0.94
N ASN A 103 -17.31 8.41 -0.03
CA ASN A 103 -16.32 7.39 -0.38
C ASN A 103 -17.00 6.15 -0.99
N ILE A 104 -18.02 5.59 -0.35
CA ILE A 104 -18.78 4.45 -0.91
C ILE A 104 -19.50 4.85 -2.22
N ILE A 105 -19.95 6.09 -2.33
CA ILE A 105 -20.58 6.63 -3.55
C ILE A 105 -19.58 6.62 -4.72
N ASN A 106 -18.36 7.09 -4.48
CA ASN A 106 -17.28 7.15 -5.46
C ASN A 106 -16.76 5.76 -5.81
N GLU A 107 -16.61 4.87 -4.84
CA GLU A 107 -16.22 3.47 -5.06
C GLU A 107 -17.25 2.73 -5.92
N ILE A 108 -18.55 2.87 -5.65
CA ILE A 108 -19.62 2.31 -6.48
C ILE A 108 -19.56 2.83 -7.92
N LEU A 109 -19.40 4.15 -8.12
CA LEU A 109 -19.40 4.75 -9.46
C LEU A 109 -18.13 4.40 -10.26
N CYS A 110 -16.96 4.41 -9.61
CA CYS A 110 -15.69 3.97 -10.19
C CYS A 110 -15.73 2.49 -10.58
N ALA A 111 -16.24 1.62 -9.71
CA ALA A 111 -16.32 0.19 -9.97
C ALA A 111 -17.32 -0.14 -11.09
N MET A 112 -18.47 0.56 -11.12
CA MET A 112 -19.40 0.52 -12.25
C MET A 112 -18.74 0.98 -13.55
N ALA A 113 -17.99 2.08 -13.55
CA ALA A 113 -17.27 2.59 -14.72
C ALA A 113 -16.20 1.60 -15.22
N GLN A 114 -15.44 1.00 -14.31
CA GLN A 114 -14.48 -0.07 -14.62
C GLN A 114 -15.13 -1.31 -15.24
N SER A 115 -16.43 -1.56 -15.01
CA SER A 115 -17.15 -2.66 -15.67
C SER A 115 -17.42 -2.45 -17.16
N LYS A 116 -17.28 -1.22 -17.68
CA LYS A 116 -17.56 -0.86 -19.09
C LYS A 116 -18.95 -1.28 -19.59
N TYR A 117 -19.95 -1.11 -18.73
CA TYR A 117 -21.35 -1.40 -19.04
C TYR A 117 -21.90 -0.58 -20.22
N ASP A 118 -21.30 0.55 -20.54
CA ASP A 118 -21.62 1.41 -21.67
C ASP A 118 -21.10 0.82 -22.99
N GLU A 119 -19.82 0.46 -23.08
CA GLU A 119 -19.24 -0.20 -24.25
C GLU A 119 -19.84 -1.60 -24.47
N MET A 120 -20.23 -2.29 -23.38
CA MET A 120 -20.82 -3.63 -23.39
C MET A 120 -22.36 -3.65 -23.48
N VAL A 121 -23.02 -2.53 -23.79
CA VAL A 121 -24.49 -2.48 -23.91
C VAL A 121 -25.01 -3.47 -24.98
N ASN A 122 -26.04 -4.23 -24.62
CA ASN A 122 -26.67 -5.26 -25.46
C ASN A 122 -25.76 -6.42 -25.91
N GLN A 123 -24.53 -6.54 -25.41
CA GLN A 123 -23.61 -7.66 -25.74
C GLN A 123 -23.92 -8.97 -24.99
N GLY A 124 -24.90 -8.95 -24.06
CA GLY A 124 -25.33 -10.12 -23.29
C GLY A 124 -24.74 -10.16 -21.88
N ASN A 125 -24.41 -11.37 -21.40
CA ASN A 125 -23.80 -11.57 -20.08
C ASN A 125 -22.29 -11.72 -20.26
N TYR A 126 -21.51 -10.95 -19.51
CA TYR A 126 -20.04 -10.98 -19.56
C TYR A 126 -19.45 -10.96 -18.16
N LYS A 127 -18.13 -11.09 -18.09
CA LYS A 127 -17.34 -10.97 -16.85
C LYS A 127 -16.47 -9.73 -16.92
N ALA A 128 -16.30 -9.06 -15.78
CA ALA A 128 -15.35 -7.97 -15.61
C ALA A 128 -14.41 -8.29 -14.43
N GLN A 129 -13.15 -7.84 -14.53
CA GLN A 129 -12.25 -7.73 -13.38
C GLN A 129 -12.19 -6.27 -12.95
N ILE A 130 -12.65 -5.97 -11.74
CA ILE A 130 -12.61 -4.60 -11.19
C ILE A 130 -11.38 -4.47 -10.31
N ASP A 131 -10.56 -3.46 -10.57
CA ASP A 131 -9.36 -3.14 -9.79
C ASP A 131 -9.76 -2.27 -8.60
N MET A 132 -9.97 -2.88 -7.42
CA MET A 132 -10.54 -2.15 -6.29
C MET A 132 -9.58 -1.10 -5.72
N ASN A 133 -8.26 -1.31 -5.83
CA ASN A 133 -7.27 -0.30 -5.41
C ASN A 133 -7.20 0.94 -6.32
N LYS A 134 -7.88 0.93 -7.48
CA LYS A 134 -8.11 2.14 -8.29
C LYS A 134 -9.37 2.91 -7.88
N CYS A 135 -10.27 2.29 -7.11
CA CYS A 135 -11.48 2.94 -6.62
C CYS A 135 -11.39 3.30 -5.13
N SER A 136 -10.61 2.54 -4.35
CA SER A 136 -10.53 2.64 -2.89
C SER A 136 -10.04 3.99 -2.41
N SER A 137 -10.86 4.64 -1.58
CA SER A 137 -10.52 5.84 -0.80
C SER A 137 -9.52 5.56 0.35
N SER A 138 -9.40 4.30 0.78
CA SER A 138 -8.81 3.87 2.06
C SER A 138 -7.27 3.88 2.18
N LYS A 139 -6.51 4.48 1.24
CA LYS A 139 -5.03 4.58 1.36
C LYS A 139 -4.57 5.54 2.48
N ASP A 140 -5.49 6.34 3.01
CA ASP A 140 -5.19 7.56 3.75
C ASP A 140 -5.54 7.44 5.27
N ASP A 141 -5.79 6.23 5.76
CA ASP A 141 -6.45 5.99 7.06
C ASP A 141 -5.48 5.98 8.27
N ALA A 142 -5.72 6.87 9.23
CA ALA A 142 -4.92 7.03 10.46
C ALA A 142 -4.92 5.80 11.39
N SER A 143 -5.89 4.88 11.30
CA SER A 143 -5.81 3.62 12.05
C SER A 143 -4.88 2.60 11.40
N SER A 144 -4.70 2.67 10.08
CA SER A 144 -3.65 1.92 9.41
C SER A 144 -2.30 2.34 9.98
N ALA A 145 -2.12 3.63 10.32
CA ALA A 145 -0.92 4.12 11.02
C ALA A 145 -0.72 3.61 12.47
N GLY A 146 -1.55 2.69 12.98
CA GLY A 146 -1.28 1.89 14.19
C GLY A 146 -0.59 0.56 13.88
N GLU A 147 -1.14 -0.22 12.94
CA GLU A 147 -0.52 -1.49 12.49
C GLU A 147 0.66 -1.24 11.53
N SER A 148 0.61 -0.15 10.78
CA SER A 148 1.68 0.45 9.99
C SER A 148 2.02 1.86 10.50
N SER A 149 2.37 1.97 11.78
CA SER A 149 3.07 3.15 12.34
C SER A 149 4.45 3.40 11.71
N GLN A 150 4.87 2.45 10.87
CA GLN A 150 5.90 2.50 9.85
C GLN A 150 5.39 3.20 8.57
N ASN A 151 6.11 4.23 8.13
CA ASN A 151 5.85 4.99 6.89
C ASN A 151 5.54 4.06 5.70
N GLN A 152 4.61 4.49 4.82
CA GLN A 152 4.38 4.02 3.44
C GLN A 152 5.23 2.80 3.05
N SER A 153 4.66 1.60 3.11
CA SER A 153 5.40 0.35 2.93
C SER A 153 4.99 -0.43 1.67
N SER A 154 5.96 -1.17 1.13
CA SER A 154 5.85 -1.91 -0.13
C SER A 154 4.86 -3.09 -0.12
N GLY A 155 4.27 -3.41 1.04
CA GLY A 155 3.20 -4.40 1.17
C GLY A 155 1.80 -3.91 0.79
N SER A 156 1.61 -2.61 0.52
CA SER A 156 0.28 -1.97 0.47
C SER A 156 -0.35 -1.81 -0.93
N THR A 157 0.33 -1.10 -1.84
CA THR A 157 -0.29 -0.13 -2.76
C THR A 157 -0.85 -0.72 -4.07
N ALA A 158 -1.70 -1.72 -3.94
CA ALA A 158 -1.53 -2.84 -4.84
C ALA A 158 -2.87 -3.53 -5.20
N PRO A 159 -3.29 -3.51 -6.48
CA PRO A 159 -4.56 -4.05 -7.02
C PRO A 159 -5.11 -5.41 -6.57
N LYS A 160 -6.06 -5.40 -5.62
CA LYS A 160 -7.03 -6.48 -5.36
C LYS A 160 -8.09 -6.51 -6.47
N TYR A 161 -8.03 -7.52 -7.35
CA TYR A 161 -9.05 -7.74 -8.40
C TYR A 161 -10.28 -8.46 -7.87
N GLU A 162 -11.46 -7.89 -8.10
CA GLU A 162 -12.74 -8.59 -7.92
C GLU A 162 -13.30 -9.14 -9.24
N MET A 163 -13.99 -10.27 -9.15
CA MET A 163 -14.65 -10.92 -10.29
C MET A 163 -16.15 -10.62 -10.30
N TRP A 164 -16.58 -9.77 -11.22
CA TRP A 164 -17.98 -9.42 -11.40
C TRP A 164 -18.59 -10.14 -12.60
N THR A 165 -19.82 -10.65 -12.46
CA THR A 165 -20.67 -11.05 -13.59
C THR A 165 -21.62 -9.90 -13.90
N VAL A 166 -21.68 -9.44 -15.15
CA VAL A 166 -22.42 -8.24 -15.55
C VAL A 166 -23.32 -8.51 -16.76
N ASN A 167 -24.49 -7.87 -16.77
CA ASN A 167 -25.36 -7.77 -17.93
C ASN A 167 -25.75 -6.30 -18.15
N SER A 168 -25.53 -5.79 -19.36
CA SER A 168 -25.91 -4.42 -19.74
C SER A 168 -26.86 -4.44 -20.94
N SER A 169 -27.97 -3.68 -20.86
CA SER A 169 -29.06 -3.78 -21.83
C SER A 169 -29.88 -2.49 -21.97
N ARG A 170 -30.19 -2.11 -23.21
CA ARG A 170 -31.08 -0.99 -23.54
C ARG A 170 -31.89 -1.28 -24.79
N LEU A 171 -33.21 -1.38 -24.65
CA LEU A 171 -34.13 -1.78 -25.72
C LEU A 171 -34.07 -0.83 -26.92
N ASP A 172 -34.26 0.46 -26.68
CA ASP A 172 -34.22 1.55 -27.66
C ASP A 172 -33.78 2.87 -27.00
N ASP A 173 -33.61 3.93 -27.79
CA ASP A 173 -33.15 5.25 -27.31
C ASP A 173 -34.15 6.01 -26.43
N ASN A 174 -35.38 5.51 -26.26
CA ASN A 174 -36.39 6.07 -25.34
C ASN A 174 -36.54 5.21 -24.07
N SER A 175 -35.92 4.04 -24.04
CA SER A 175 -35.97 3.10 -22.92
C SER A 175 -34.84 3.35 -21.92
N PRO A 176 -35.05 3.08 -20.62
CA PRO A 176 -33.97 3.11 -19.63
C PRO A 176 -32.85 2.12 -19.98
N HIS A 177 -31.61 2.50 -19.71
CA HIS A 177 -30.45 1.64 -19.77
C HIS A 177 -30.35 0.86 -18.45
N ILE A 178 -30.39 -0.47 -18.52
CA ILE A 178 -30.42 -1.37 -17.37
C ILE A 178 -29.11 -2.15 -17.29
N VAL A 179 -28.41 -2.00 -16.17
CA VAL A 179 -27.24 -2.80 -15.80
C VAL A 179 -27.58 -3.68 -14.61
N LYS A 180 -27.10 -4.92 -14.62
CA LYS A 180 -27.22 -5.89 -13.53
C LYS A 180 -25.85 -6.44 -13.21
N VAL A 181 -25.48 -6.48 -11.94
CA VAL A 181 -24.20 -7.01 -11.46
C VAL A 181 -24.44 -8.03 -10.37
N TRP A 182 -23.68 -9.13 -10.45
CA TRP A 182 -23.46 -10.06 -9.36
C TRP A 182 -21.97 -9.99 -9.00
N MET A 183 -21.67 -9.44 -7.82
CA MET A 183 -20.31 -9.31 -7.27
C MET A 183 -20.06 -10.46 -6.30
N HIS A 184 -18.83 -11.00 -6.26
CA HIS A 184 -18.44 -12.03 -5.30
C HIS A 184 -17.23 -11.55 -4.51
N GLU A 185 -17.41 -11.37 -3.21
CA GLU A 185 -16.38 -11.02 -2.25
C GLU A 185 -15.94 -12.26 -1.46
N ALA A 186 -14.63 -12.40 -1.24
CA ALA A 186 -14.06 -13.51 -0.48
C ALA A 186 -14.33 -13.37 1.02
N ALA A 187 -14.09 -14.45 1.77
CA ALA A 187 -14.10 -14.38 3.24
C ALA A 187 -12.81 -13.71 3.72
N GLU A 188 -12.92 -12.82 4.70
CA GLU A 188 -11.80 -12.01 5.19
C GLU A 188 -11.94 -11.84 6.72
N HIS A 189 -10.96 -12.38 7.45
CA HIS A 189 -10.97 -12.51 8.92
C HIS A 189 -12.28 -13.12 9.48
N ASP A 190 -12.96 -12.43 10.40
CA ASP A 190 -14.22 -12.88 11.02
C ASP A 190 -15.44 -12.76 10.06
N MET A 191 -15.28 -12.17 8.87
CA MET A 191 -16.38 -11.89 7.94
C MET A 191 -16.57 -13.03 6.91
N PRO A 192 -17.81 -13.50 6.68
CA PRO A 192 -18.07 -14.52 5.67
C PRO A 192 -17.92 -13.92 4.26
N ALA A 193 -17.52 -14.75 3.30
CA ALA A 193 -17.64 -14.43 1.87
C ALA A 193 -19.09 -13.99 1.55
N LYS A 194 -19.29 -13.07 0.61
CA LYS A 194 -20.61 -12.50 0.34
C LYS A 194 -20.85 -12.21 -1.14
N VAL A 195 -22.13 -12.14 -1.52
CA VAL A 195 -22.57 -11.84 -2.89
C VAL A 195 -23.46 -10.61 -2.89
N ILE A 196 -23.01 -9.57 -3.58
CA ILE A 196 -23.78 -8.34 -3.77
C ILE A 196 -24.53 -8.40 -5.10
N TYR A 197 -25.83 -8.07 -5.04
CA TYR A 197 -26.73 -7.98 -6.17
C TYR A 197 -27.01 -6.51 -6.44
N VAL A 198 -26.58 -5.99 -7.60
CA VAL A 198 -26.75 -4.58 -7.98
C VAL A 198 -27.63 -4.46 -9.22
N LYS A 199 -28.56 -3.50 -9.22
CA LYS A 199 -29.35 -3.08 -10.38
C LYS A 199 -29.24 -1.57 -10.57
N THR A 200 -28.62 -1.17 -11.67
CA THR A 200 -28.55 0.22 -12.12
C THR A 200 -29.58 0.46 -13.22
N THR A 201 -30.37 1.51 -13.08
CA THR A 201 -31.39 1.97 -14.03
C THR A 201 -31.10 3.42 -14.37
N ILE A 202 -30.68 3.69 -15.61
CA ILE A 202 -30.33 5.04 -16.09
C ILE A 202 -31.43 5.48 -17.05
N THR A 203 -32.09 6.60 -16.74
CA THR A 203 -33.13 7.21 -17.58
C THR A 203 -32.59 8.36 -18.44
N GLU A 204 -31.54 9.03 -17.97
CA GLU A 204 -30.86 10.11 -18.69
C GLU A 204 -29.35 9.98 -18.45
N GLY A 205 -28.54 10.11 -19.50
CA GLY A 205 -27.08 10.07 -19.39
C GLY A 205 -26.51 11.45 -19.01
N LYS A 206 -25.25 11.48 -18.54
CA LYS A 206 -24.57 12.73 -18.20
C LYS A 206 -24.45 13.70 -19.37
N SER A 207 -24.56 15.00 -19.07
CA SER A 207 -24.50 16.12 -20.02
C SER A 207 -23.97 17.39 -19.35
N GLU A 208 -23.63 18.43 -20.12
CA GLU A 208 -23.17 19.73 -19.60
C GLU A 208 -24.18 20.39 -18.63
N THR A 209 -25.48 20.11 -18.78
CA THR A 209 -26.55 20.62 -17.90
C THR A 209 -26.93 19.67 -16.76
N ASN A 210 -26.47 18.41 -16.82
CA ASN A 210 -26.73 17.38 -15.81
C ASN A 210 -25.49 16.46 -15.74
N PRO A 211 -24.43 16.83 -14.99
CA PRO A 211 -23.17 16.10 -14.99
C PRO A 211 -23.26 14.69 -14.40
N TYR A 212 -24.31 14.41 -13.61
CA TYR A 212 -24.57 13.07 -13.07
C TYR A 212 -25.34 12.14 -14.03
N GLY A 213 -26.26 12.70 -14.83
CA GLY A 213 -27.35 11.94 -15.42
C GLY A 213 -28.46 11.65 -14.39
N ILE A 214 -29.59 11.10 -14.84
CA ILE A 214 -30.71 10.67 -13.97
C ILE A 214 -30.72 9.14 -13.89
N PHE A 215 -30.38 8.60 -12.73
CA PHE A 215 -30.24 7.16 -12.50
C PHE A 215 -30.67 6.70 -11.10
N THR A 216 -30.79 5.39 -10.93
CA THR A 216 -30.93 4.73 -9.63
C THR A 216 -30.19 3.40 -9.64
N ILE A 217 -29.26 3.24 -8.71
CA ILE A 217 -28.60 1.99 -8.32
C ILE A 217 -29.29 1.50 -7.05
N ASN A 218 -29.89 0.32 -7.07
CA ASN A 218 -30.25 -0.40 -5.83
C ASN A 218 -29.29 -1.58 -5.65
N PHE A 219 -28.88 -1.85 -4.40
CA PHE A 219 -28.00 -2.97 -4.06
C PHE A 219 -28.42 -3.67 -2.77
N LYS A 220 -27.96 -4.92 -2.60
CA LYS A 220 -28.06 -5.73 -1.37
C LYS A 220 -27.03 -6.85 -1.31
N SER A 221 -26.63 -7.25 -0.11
CA SER A 221 -25.65 -8.29 0.15
C SER A 221 -26.20 -9.46 0.99
N TYR A 222 -25.73 -10.67 0.70
CA TYR A 222 -26.03 -11.92 1.43
C TYR A 222 -24.73 -12.73 1.67
N PRO A 223 -24.57 -13.41 2.81
CA PRO A 223 -23.38 -14.20 3.10
C PRO A 223 -23.42 -15.53 2.35
N VAL A 224 -22.25 -16.07 2.06
CA VAL A 224 -22.00 -17.39 1.49
C VAL A 224 -21.60 -18.33 2.62
N ILE A 225 -22.41 -19.36 2.85
CA ILE A 225 -22.19 -20.37 3.89
C ILE A 225 -22.03 -21.72 3.20
N GLU A 226 -20.94 -22.45 3.51
CA GLU A 226 -20.58 -23.72 2.86
C GLU A 226 -20.55 -23.65 1.31
N GLY A 227 -20.22 -22.48 0.75
CA GLY A 227 -20.19 -22.24 -0.70
C GLY A 227 -21.56 -21.95 -1.34
N VAL A 228 -22.61 -21.69 -0.53
CA VAL A 228 -23.97 -21.38 -0.99
C VAL A 228 -24.43 -20.04 -0.44
N VAL A 229 -24.99 -19.17 -1.30
CA VAL A 229 -25.55 -17.88 -0.88
C VAL A 229 -26.77 -18.08 0.04
N ASN A 230 -26.66 -17.68 1.29
CA ASN A 230 -27.74 -17.72 2.27
C ASN A 230 -28.65 -16.49 2.12
N THR A 231 -29.63 -16.60 1.23
CA THR A 231 -30.64 -15.55 0.98
C THR A 231 -31.61 -15.30 2.15
N SER A 232 -31.46 -15.98 3.28
CA SER A 232 -32.25 -15.75 4.51
C SER A 232 -31.65 -14.69 5.44
N THR A 233 -30.41 -14.26 5.20
CA THR A 233 -29.67 -13.32 6.06
C THR A 233 -29.17 -12.17 5.21
N LEU A 234 -29.88 -11.04 5.22
CA LEU A 234 -29.43 -9.81 4.57
C LEU A 234 -28.31 -9.20 5.42
N LEU A 235 -27.16 -8.87 4.83
CA LEU A 235 -26.05 -8.22 5.55
C LEU A 235 -26.23 -6.70 5.55
N PHE A 236 -26.40 -6.14 4.36
CA PHE A 236 -26.69 -4.73 4.11
C PHE A 236 -27.48 -4.54 2.82
N LYS A 237 -28.04 -3.35 2.65
CA LYS A 237 -28.80 -2.89 1.49
C LYS A 237 -28.69 -1.37 1.37
N GLY A 238 -28.88 -0.86 0.15
CA GLY A 238 -28.89 0.58 -0.06
C GLY A 238 -29.26 0.98 -1.48
N TYR A 239 -29.37 2.28 -1.68
CA TYR A 239 -29.52 2.87 -3.01
C TYR A 239 -28.71 4.15 -3.17
N LEU A 240 -28.20 4.35 -4.38
CA LEU A 240 -27.67 5.62 -4.89
C LEU A 240 -28.60 6.08 -6.02
N LYS A 241 -29.14 7.30 -5.96
CA LYS A 241 -29.96 7.84 -7.05
C LYS A 241 -29.69 9.31 -7.31
N THR A 242 -30.06 9.75 -8.50
CA THR A 242 -30.16 11.17 -8.86
C THR A 242 -31.57 11.47 -9.36
N GLU A 243 -32.13 12.59 -8.93
CA GLU A 243 -33.49 13.02 -9.33
C GLU A 243 -33.55 14.55 -9.46
N THR A 244 -34.34 15.04 -10.42
CA THR A 244 -34.61 16.48 -10.55
C THR A 244 -35.37 16.98 -9.32
N ASP A 245 -34.93 18.12 -8.77
CA ASP A 245 -35.58 18.75 -7.63
C ASP A 245 -37.03 19.21 -7.97
N THR A 246 -37.91 19.20 -6.97
CA THR A 246 -39.35 19.48 -7.16
C THR A 246 -39.64 20.98 -7.11
N GLY A 247 -39.13 21.72 -8.09
CA GLY A 247 -39.37 23.17 -8.23
C GLY A 247 -38.22 23.97 -8.82
N SER A 248 -37.06 23.34 -9.05
CA SER A 248 -35.91 23.91 -9.73
C SER A 248 -35.41 22.97 -10.84
N ASP A 249 -34.52 23.47 -11.70
CA ASP A 249 -33.85 22.65 -12.72
C ASP A 249 -32.60 21.93 -12.17
N GLN A 250 -32.43 21.88 -10.83
CA GLN A 250 -31.29 21.23 -10.19
C GLN A 250 -31.48 19.70 -10.07
N VAL A 251 -30.37 18.97 -9.96
CA VAL A 251 -30.36 17.51 -9.75
C VAL A 251 -29.82 17.19 -8.37
N LEU A 252 -30.66 16.56 -7.54
CA LEU A 252 -30.28 16.07 -6.22
C LEU A 252 -29.70 14.66 -6.35
N LEU A 253 -28.49 14.46 -5.86
CA LEU A 253 -27.95 13.13 -5.58
C LEU A 253 -28.39 12.71 -4.16
N LYS A 254 -28.82 11.46 -4.01
CA LYS A 254 -29.25 10.88 -2.73
C LYS A 254 -28.73 9.46 -2.57
N PHE A 255 -28.11 9.18 -1.43
CA PHE A 255 -27.56 7.87 -1.09
C PHE A 255 -28.01 7.43 0.30
N VAL A 256 -28.37 6.15 0.46
CA VAL A 256 -28.50 5.52 1.78
C VAL A 256 -27.98 4.09 1.73
N CYS A 257 -27.19 3.72 2.73
CA CYS A 257 -26.80 2.36 3.06
C CYS A 257 -27.18 2.04 4.50
N GLU A 258 -27.67 0.83 4.76
CA GLU A 258 -27.94 0.29 6.10
C GLU A 258 -27.61 -1.20 6.16
N GLY A 259 -27.00 -1.65 7.26
CA GLY A 259 -26.66 -3.05 7.49
C GLY A 259 -26.36 -3.39 8.95
N ASP A 260 -26.28 -4.70 9.24
CA ASP A 260 -26.04 -5.28 10.57
C ASP A 260 -24.78 -6.20 10.56
N GLU A 261 -23.81 -5.92 9.68
CA GLU A 261 -22.69 -6.81 9.37
C GLU A 261 -21.53 -6.69 10.39
N GLY A 262 -21.73 -7.22 11.60
CA GLY A 262 -20.75 -7.18 12.71
C GLY A 262 -20.92 -5.99 13.67
N GLY A 263 -21.82 -5.07 13.30
CA GLY A 263 -22.39 -3.97 14.06
C GLY A 263 -23.53 -3.39 13.21
N THR A 264 -24.48 -2.68 13.82
CA THR A 264 -25.46 -1.90 13.05
C THR A 264 -24.79 -0.64 12.53
N PHE A 265 -24.89 -0.38 11.23
CA PHE A 265 -24.38 0.82 10.58
C PHE A 265 -25.40 1.45 9.63
N SER A 266 -25.30 2.78 9.47
CA SER A 266 -26.06 3.55 8.50
C SER A 266 -25.23 4.71 7.94
N GLU A 267 -25.36 4.97 6.66
CA GLU A 267 -24.74 6.09 5.95
C GLU A 267 -25.80 6.72 5.04
N LYS A 268 -25.92 8.06 5.07
CA LYS A 268 -26.93 8.82 4.32
C LYS A 268 -26.33 10.10 3.75
N VAL A 269 -26.70 10.44 2.52
CA VAL A 269 -26.28 11.68 1.84
C VAL A 269 -27.43 12.28 1.05
N VAL A 270 -27.54 13.61 1.08
CA VAL A 270 -28.17 14.44 0.03
C VAL A 270 -27.15 15.47 -0.44
N LEU A 271 -26.97 15.60 -1.76
CA LEU A 271 -26.17 16.66 -2.37
C LEU A 271 -26.96 17.36 -3.47
N ASN A 272 -27.06 18.68 -3.37
CA ASN A 272 -27.52 19.59 -4.42
C ASN A 272 -26.30 20.34 -4.97
N ARG A 273 -26.04 20.23 -6.27
CA ARG A 273 -24.84 20.82 -6.92
C ARG A 273 -25.23 21.51 -8.21
N ALA A 274 -24.69 22.70 -8.46
CA ALA A 274 -24.78 23.35 -9.76
C ALA A 274 -24.04 22.53 -10.82
N ALA A 275 -24.57 22.48 -12.04
CA ALA A 275 -24.01 21.66 -13.13
C ALA A 275 -22.56 22.06 -13.49
N ASP A 276 -22.18 23.31 -13.23
CA ASP A 276 -20.87 23.92 -13.46
C ASP A 276 -19.96 23.94 -12.21
N GLY A 277 -20.34 23.27 -11.11
CA GLY A 277 -19.54 23.24 -9.87
C GLY A 277 -19.45 24.57 -9.11
N SER A 278 -20.14 25.62 -9.59
CA SER A 278 -20.05 26.99 -9.05
C SER A 278 -20.59 27.15 -7.63
N GLY A 279 -21.43 26.20 -7.18
CA GLY A 279 -21.91 26.12 -5.81
C GLY A 279 -22.84 24.94 -5.57
N GLY A 280 -23.23 24.77 -4.31
CA GLY A 280 -24.08 23.67 -3.87
C GLY A 280 -24.31 23.67 -2.37
N SER A 281 -25.08 22.69 -1.92
CA SER A 281 -25.37 22.44 -0.49
C SER A 281 -25.83 20.99 -0.31
N GLY A 282 -25.77 20.47 0.91
CA GLY A 282 -26.09 19.08 1.17
C GLY A 282 -26.10 18.75 2.66
N SER A 283 -26.43 17.49 2.96
CA SER A 283 -26.45 16.93 4.31
C SER A 283 -25.89 15.52 4.28
N THR A 284 -25.09 15.14 5.27
CA THR A 284 -24.56 13.79 5.45
C THR A 284 -24.78 13.29 6.88
N GLU A 285 -24.97 11.99 7.03
CA GLU A 285 -25.09 11.32 8.34
C GLU A 285 -24.40 9.95 8.25
N MET A 286 -23.53 9.64 9.21
CA MET A 286 -22.92 8.32 9.39
C MET A 286 -23.10 7.87 10.84
N SER A 287 -23.58 6.65 11.04
CA SER A 287 -23.91 6.08 12.36
C SER A 287 -23.41 4.64 12.44
N ASP A 288 -22.73 4.26 13.52
CA ASP A 288 -22.45 2.85 13.85
C ASP A 288 -22.07 2.65 15.33
N ASP A 289 -22.28 1.41 15.82
CA ASP A 289 -22.10 0.97 17.20
C ASP A 289 -20.72 1.27 17.85
N TRP A 290 -19.66 1.50 17.07
CA TRP A 290 -18.28 1.56 17.57
C TRP A 290 -17.69 2.96 17.67
N GLU A 291 -18.14 3.87 16.80
CA GLU A 291 -17.57 5.23 16.66
C GLU A 291 -18.65 6.32 16.77
N GLY A 292 -19.93 5.94 16.78
CA GLY A 292 -21.06 6.84 17.00
C GLY A 292 -21.56 7.54 15.75
N ASP A 293 -22.36 8.58 16.00
CA ASP A 293 -23.09 9.34 14.99
C ASP A 293 -22.32 10.62 14.64
N THR A 294 -22.04 10.82 13.35
CA THR A 294 -21.58 12.11 12.79
C THR A 294 -22.62 12.62 11.81
N TYR A 295 -22.91 13.92 11.88
CA TYR A 295 -23.81 14.62 10.98
C TYR A 295 -23.10 15.88 10.48
N TYR A 296 -23.30 16.23 9.21
CA TYR A 296 -22.86 17.52 8.68
C TYR A 296 -23.89 18.08 7.72
N ASP A 297 -24.20 19.37 7.84
CA ASP A 297 -24.73 20.16 6.74
C ASP A 297 -23.61 20.95 6.07
N ILE A 298 -23.71 21.11 4.74
CA ILE A 298 -22.70 21.79 3.93
C ILE A 298 -23.30 22.83 2.98
N ALA A 299 -22.51 23.85 2.68
CA ALA A 299 -22.75 24.81 1.60
C ALA A 299 -21.42 25.20 0.94
N PHE A 300 -21.42 25.44 -0.37
CA PHE A 300 -20.23 25.90 -1.09
C PHE A 300 -20.57 26.84 -2.24
N ASN A 301 -19.63 27.74 -2.53
CA ASN A 301 -19.60 28.58 -3.73
C ASN A 301 -18.23 28.41 -4.42
N THR A 302 -17.87 29.22 -5.42
CA THR A 302 -16.58 29.08 -6.13
C THR A 302 -15.34 29.31 -5.27
N THR A 303 -15.44 30.10 -4.19
CA THR A 303 -14.30 30.57 -3.39
C THR A 303 -14.26 30.03 -1.96
N HIS A 304 -15.38 29.54 -1.43
CA HIS A 304 -15.48 29.04 -0.05
C HIS A 304 -16.33 27.77 0.09
N PHE A 305 -16.01 26.99 1.11
CA PHE A 305 -16.77 25.84 1.61
C PHE A 305 -17.13 26.07 3.09
N LEU A 306 -18.35 25.73 3.47
CA LEU A 306 -18.91 25.92 4.81
C LEU A 306 -19.51 24.59 5.27
N ARG A 307 -19.10 24.12 6.45
CA ARG A 307 -19.52 22.87 7.08
C ARG A 307 -20.05 23.16 8.48
N ASP A 308 -21.13 22.50 8.90
CA ASP A 308 -21.70 22.64 10.24
C ASP A 308 -22.12 21.26 10.75
N ASP A 309 -21.66 20.90 11.95
CA ASP A 309 -22.00 19.64 12.63
C ASP A 309 -23.27 19.73 13.50
N GLY A 310 -23.85 20.94 13.59
CA GLY A 310 -25.00 21.27 14.44
C GLY A 310 -24.63 21.99 15.74
N ASP A 311 -23.34 22.07 16.08
CA ASP A 311 -22.80 22.82 17.23
C ASP A 311 -21.87 23.97 16.80
N THR A 312 -20.95 23.75 15.85
CA THR A 312 -19.93 24.74 15.43
C THR A 312 -19.68 24.75 13.91
N PRO A 313 -20.18 25.75 13.17
CA PRO A 313 -19.87 25.91 11.76
C PRO A 313 -18.42 26.37 11.50
N MET A 314 -17.81 25.80 10.46
CA MET A 314 -16.43 26.04 10.02
C MET A 314 -16.36 26.46 8.56
N CYS A 315 -15.58 27.50 8.27
CA CYS A 315 -15.38 28.05 6.93
C CYS A 315 -13.99 27.65 6.41
N PHE A 316 -13.91 27.34 5.12
CA PHE A 316 -12.69 26.91 4.45
C PHE A 316 -12.54 27.62 3.09
N SER A 317 -11.30 27.98 2.74
CA SER A 317 -10.97 28.56 1.44
C SER A 317 -10.96 27.49 0.35
N ARG A 318 -11.63 27.76 -0.78
CA ARG A 318 -11.46 27.00 -2.03
C ARG A 318 -10.42 27.62 -2.97
N GLU A 319 -9.67 28.63 -2.53
CA GLU A 319 -8.59 29.26 -3.28
C GLU A 319 -7.20 28.97 -2.69
N GLU A 320 -7.14 28.53 -1.41
CA GLU A 320 -5.92 28.16 -0.71
C GLU A 320 -6.00 26.69 -0.23
N PHE A 321 -5.05 25.86 -0.66
CA PHE A 321 -5.00 24.43 -0.36
C PHE A 321 -3.62 23.98 0.10
N GLU A 322 -3.58 23.02 1.02
CA GLU A 322 -2.41 22.16 1.22
C GLU A 322 -2.43 21.00 0.20
N GLU A 323 -1.26 20.61 -0.33
CA GLU A 323 -1.15 19.45 -1.24
C GLU A 323 -0.28 18.31 -0.68
N THR A 324 -0.84 17.11 -0.59
CA THR A 324 -0.10 15.88 -0.24
C THR A 324 -0.22 14.83 -1.34
N ALA A 325 0.90 14.42 -1.93
CA ALA A 325 0.95 13.40 -2.97
C ALA A 325 1.13 11.99 -2.41
N TRP A 326 0.27 11.07 -2.84
CA TRP A 326 0.11 9.71 -2.30
C TRP A 326 0.72 8.61 -3.18
N ASP A 327 0.82 8.85 -4.49
CA ASP A 327 1.36 7.90 -5.47
C ASP A 327 2.35 8.63 -6.39
N TYR A 328 3.48 8.00 -6.73
CA TYR A 328 4.52 8.60 -7.58
C TYR A 328 5.06 7.64 -8.66
N GLY A 329 5.25 8.15 -9.87
CA GLY A 329 5.94 7.47 -10.96
C GLY A 329 7.41 7.86 -11.03
N LEU A 330 8.30 6.89 -11.25
CA LEU A 330 9.66 7.15 -11.72
C LEU A 330 9.74 7.04 -13.24
N TYR A 331 10.55 7.91 -13.84
CA TYR A 331 10.79 7.97 -15.28
C TYR A 331 12.28 8.02 -15.57
N ASP A 332 12.71 7.36 -16.65
CA ASP A 332 14.10 7.38 -17.09
C ASP A 332 14.50 8.71 -17.75
N SER A 333 15.76 8.80 -18.20
CA SER A 333 16.31 9.95 -18.93
C SER A 333 15.65 10.23 -20.30
N ASN A 334 14.74 9.37 -20.76
CA ASN A 334 13.90 9.57 -21.96
C ASN A 334 12.44 9.91 -21.59
N GLY A 335 12.13 10.05 -20.29
CA GLY A 335 10.78 10.24 -19.78
C GLY A 335 9.87 9.01 -19.93
N ALA A 336 10.43 7.81 -20.04
CA ALA A 336 9.69 6.54 -20.08
C ALA A 336 9.53 5.96 -18.67
N ARG A 337 8.35 5.37 -18.38
CA ARG A 337 8.02 4.80 -17.06
C ARG A 337 9.01 3.70 -16.65
N VAL A 338 9.61 3.81 -15.46
CA VAL A 338 10.44 2.76 -14.87
C VAL A 338 9.52 1.69 -14.27
N ASN A 339 9.43 0.53 -14.91
CA ASN A 339 8.59 -0.58 -14.46
C ASN A 339 9.41 -1.62 -13.67
N ARG A 340 8.80 -2.28 -12.67
CA ARG A 340 9.38 -3.41 -11.93
C ARG A 340 8.57 -4.68 -12.18
N ASN A 341 9.23 -5.82 -12.35
CA ASN A 341 8.61 -7.15 -12.35
C ASN A 341 8.46 -7.65 -10.91
N SER A 342 7.56 -7.04 -10.14
CA SER A 342 7.36 -7.34 -8.71
C SER A 342 6.59 -8.64 -8.45
N GLY A 343 5.82 -9.14 -9.42
CA GLY A 343 5.05 -10.39 -9.31
C GLY A 343 4.00 -10.62 -10.41
N PHE A 344 3.13 -11.61 -10.22
CA PHE A 344 1.87 -11.76 -10.97
C PHE A 344 0.82 -12.60 -10.21
N SER A 345 -0.46 -12.46 -10.58
CA SER A 345 -1.57 -13.19 -9.97
C SER A 345 -1.57 -14.66 -10.39
N ILE A 346 -1.87 -15.54 -9.43
CA ILE A 346 -1.91 -17.00 -9.59
C ILE A 346 -3.23 -17.58 -9.12
N LYS A 347 -3.50 -18.83 -9.53
CA LYS A 347 -4.69 -19.60 -9.16
C LYS A 347 -4.32 -21.03 -8.77
N LYS A 348 -4.95 -21.55 -7.71
CA LYS A 348 -4.89 -22.97 -7.31
C LYS A 348 -6.30 -23.48 -7.05
N GLY A 349 -6.82 -24.34 -7.93
CA GLY A 349 -8.22 -24.76 -7.89
C GLY A 349 -9.14 -23.55 -8.12
N ASN A 350 -9.96 -23.23 -7.12
CA ASN A 350 -10.83 -22.05 -7.14
C ASN A 350 -10.21 -20.82 -6.45
N ALA A 351 -9.14 -20.99 -5.66
CA ALA A 351 -8.51 -19.90 -4.94
C ALA A 351 -7.58 -19.09 -5.84
N TYR A 352 -7.61 -17.77 -5.68
CA TYR A 352 -6.72 -16.81 -6.33
C TYR A 352 -5.71 -16.27 -5.32
N GLY A 353 -4.54 -15.86 -5.79
CA GLY A 353 -3.48 -15.30 -4.95
C GLY A 353 -2.40 -14.62 -5.77
N TRP A 354 -1.25 -14.38 -5.16
CA TRP A 354 -0.14 -13.63 -5.75
C TRP A 354 1.18 -14.38 -5.55
N ILE A 355 2.07 -14.31 -6.55
CA ILE A 355 3.50 -14.61 -6.41
C ILE A 355 4.28 -13.34 -6.72
N GLY A 356 5.27 -13.02 -5.89
CA GLY A 356 6.19 -11.92 -6.14
C GLY A 356 7.52 -12.11 -5.43
N TYR A 357 8.31 -11.04 -5.36
CA TYR A 357 9.63 -11.04 -4.70
C TYR A 357 9.58 -11.49 -3.23
N TYR A 358 8.54 -11.08 -2.49
CA TYR A 358 8.34 -11.46 -1.08
C TYR A 358 7.84 -12.90 -0.88
N GLY A 359 7.58 -13.65 -1.96
CA GLY A 359 7.09 -15.03 -1.92
C GLY A 359 5.68 -15.20 -2.46
N LEU A 360 4.98 -16.24 -2.00
CA LEU A 360 3.67 -16.66 -2.49
C LEU A 360 2.60 -16.46 -1.40
N TRP A 361 1.54 -15.73 -1.74
CA TRP A 361 0.33 -15.59 -0.93
C TRP A 361 -0.87 -16.27 -1.60
N LEU A 362 -1.66 -16.98 -0.79
CA LEU A 362 -2.96 -17.58 -1.10
C LEU A 362 -3.81 -17.50 0.18
N PRO A 363 -5.16 -17.49 0.08
CA PRO A 363 -6.08 -17.62 1.22
C PRO A 363 -5.79 -18.83 2.10
N GLU A 364 -6.20 -18.79 3.37
CA GLU A 364 -5.82 -19.80 4.38
C GLU A 364 -6.33 -21.22 4.09
N ASP A 365 -7.49 -21.35 3.42
CA ASP A 365 -8.00 -22.65 2.96
C ASP A 365 -7.18 -23.25 1.80
N ALA A 366 -6.47 -22.39 1.06
CA ALA A 366 -5.74 -22.69 -0.16
C ALA A 366 -4.25 -22.99 0.06
N SER A 367 -3.95 -23.89 1.00
CA SER A 367 -2.59 -24.34 1.31
C SER A 367 -1.73 -24.69 0.07
N VAL A 368 -0.43 -24.35 0.10
CA VAL A 368 0.54 -24.68 -0.97
C VAL A 368 1.81 -25.35 -0.44
N ASN A 369 2.27 -26.37 -1.17
CA ASN A 369 3.38 -27.25 -0.85
C ASN A 369 4.48 -27.19 -1.93
N ASP A 370 5.67 -27.68 -1.59
CA ASP A 370 6.77 -27.88 -2.54
C ASP A 370 6.37 -28.91 -3.62
N GLY A 371 6.48 -28.55 -4.89
CA GLY A 371 6.08 -29.39 -6.03
C GLY A 371 4.61 -29.30 -6.47
N ASP A 372 3.77 -28.50 -5.80
CA ASP A 372 2.39 -28.23 -6.28
C ASP A 372 2.40 -27.49 -7.63
N THR A 373 1.35 -27.66 -8.45
CA THR A 373 1.10 -26.80 -9.61
C THR A 373 0.19 -25.64 -9.23
N VAL A 374 0.60 -24.41 -9.56
CA VAL A 374 -0.25 -23.21 -9.62
C VAL A 374 -0.29 -22.69 -11.05
N TYR A 375 -1.29 -21.89 -11.37
CA TYR A 375 -1.49 -21.36 -12.72
C TYR A 375 -1.36 -19.85 -12.72
N LYS A 376 -0.48 -19.29 -13.56
CA LYS A 376 -0.61 -17.89 -13.97
C LYS A 376 -1.79 -17.82 -14.91
N VAL A 377 -2.81 -17.05 -14.53
CA VAL A 377 -4.00 -16.90 -15.37
C VAL A 377 -3.90 -15.58 -16.11
N SER A 378 -3.92 -15.63 -17.44
CA SER A 378 -4.06 -14.46 -18.30
C SER A 378 -5.32 -14.58 -19.13
N TYR A 379 -6.04 -13.46 -19.23
CA TYR A 379 -7.32 -13.37 -19.93
C TYR A 379 -7.17 -12.61 -21.25
N SER A 380 -8.03 -12.94 -22.21
CA SER A 380 -7.98 -12.40 -23.59
C SER A 380 -9.31 -12.68 -24.31
N GLN A 381 -9.55 -12.03 -25.46
CA GLN A 381 -10.67 -12.39 -26.36
C GLN A 381 -10.70 -13.88 -26.75
N SER A 382 -9.53 -14.54 -26.80
CA SER A 382 -9.42 -15.98 -27.10
C SER A 382 -9.69 -16.92 -25.93
N GLY A 383 -9.90 -16.41 -24.71
CA GLY A 383 -10.25 -17.19 -23.52
C GLY A 383 -9.28 -17.07 -22.34
N GLU A 384 -9.53 -17.87 -21.29
CA GLU A 384 -8.64 -18.05 -20.14
C GLU A 384 -7.40 -18.86 -20.58
N THR A 385 -6.22 -18.25 -20.54
CA THR A 385 -4.94 -18.92 -20.72
C THR A 385 -4.32 -19.17 -19.35
N ALA A 386 -4.44 -20.40 -18.86
CA ALA A 386 -3.87 -20.84 -17.59
C ALA A 386 -2.50 -21.49 -17.84
N THR A 387 -1.41 -20.74 -17.67
CA THR A 387 -0.03 -21.23 -17.81
C THR A 387 0.40 -21.92 -16.51
N PRO A 388 0.70 -23.23 -16.51
CA PRO A 388 1.09 -23.96 -15.31
C PRO A 388 2.54 -23.64 -14.89
N TYR A 389 2.74 -23.55 -13.58
CA TYR A 389 4.03 -23.40 -12.93
C TYR A 389 4.14 -24.35 -11.74
N THR A 390 5.33 -24.92 -11.53
CA THR A 390 5.61 -25.79 -10.37
C THR A 390 6.14 -24.94 -9.21
N VAL A 391 5.52 -25.02 -8.05
CA VAL A 391 5.96 -24.34 -6.83
C VAL A 391 7.24 -24.96 -6.31
N VAL A 392 8.20 -24.12 -5.94
CA VAL A 392 9.38 -24.46 -5.14
C VAL A 392 9.23 -23.76 -3.80
N LYS A 393 9.08 -24.50 -2.71
CA LYS A 393 8.84 -23.97 -1.36
C LYS A 393 9.78 -24.63 -0.34
N LYS A 394 10.45 -23.81 0.47
CA LYS A 394 11.47 -24.25 1.43
C LYS A 394 11.29 -23.54 2.77
N GLY A 395 11.48 -24.27 3.88
CA GLY A 395 11.12 -23.83 5.24
C GLY A 395 11.91 -22.67 5.85
N GLY A 396 12.74 -21.99 5.06
CA GLY A 396 13.50 -20.81 5.45
C GLY A 396 14.00 -20.06 4.23
N ARG A 397 14.51 -18.83 4.43
CA ARG A 397 15.11 -17.97 3.41
C ARG A 397 16.44 -17.40 3.89
N LEU A 398 17.41 -17.28 2.97
CA LEU A 398 18.65 -16.55 3.21
C LEU A 398 18.50 -15.14 2.61
N LYS A 399 18.78 -14.12 3.42
CA LYS A 399 18.76 -12.71 3.00
C LYS A 399 20.19 -12.18 2.99
N LYS A 400 20.61 -11.58 1.89
CA LYS A 400 21.90 -10.90 1.71
C LYS A 400 21.75 -9.44 2.11
N HIS A 401 22.67 -8.94 2.92
CA HIS A 401 22.76 -7.54 3.34
C HIS A 401 23.94 -6.90 2.64
N THR A 402 23.71 -5.83 1.89
CA THR A 402 24.78 -5.03 1.26
C THR A 402 24.90 -3.70 1.99
N ARG A 403 26.08 -3.43 2.56
CA ARG A 403 26.36 -2.26 3.41
C ARG A 403 26.51 -0.99 2.59
N ASN A 404 25.68 0.01 2.89
CA ASN A 404 25.82 1.37 2.41
C ASN A 404 26.17 2.33 3.57
N THR A 405 26.59 3.56 3.24
CA THR A 405 26.97 4.56 4.24
C THR A 405 26.60 5.98 3.83
N THR A 406 26.07 6.76 4.76
CA THR A 406 25.86 8.21 4.69
C THR A 406 26.38 8.85 6.00
N THR A 407 26.00 10.09 6.33
CA THR A 407 26.37 10.74 7.61
C THR A 407 25.18 11.34 8.33
N LEU A 408 25.31 11.61 9.62
CA LEU A 408 24.24 12.25 10.43
C LEU A 408 23.79 13.60 9.84
N GLY A 409 24.71 14.37 9.25
CA GLY A 409 24.39 15.64 8.57
C GLY A 409 23.43 15.47 7.39
N ASN A 410 23.47 14.35 6.66
CA ASN A 410 22.62 14.09 5.50
C ASN A 410 21.23 13.57 5.90
N ILE A 411 21.06 13.02 7.11
CA ILE A 411 19.81 12.42 7.61
C ILE A 411 19.17 13.25 8.73
N LYS A 412 19.49 14.54 8.81
CA LYS A 412 18.99 15.46 9.83
C LYS A 412 17.45 15.39 9.92
N ASN A 413 16.92 15.42 11.14
CA ASN A 413 15.48 15.36 11.45
C ASN A 413 14.72 14.10 10.99
N ILE A 414 15.34 13.13 10.30
CA ILE A 414 14.65 11.89 9.90
C ILE A 414 14.28 11.10 11.17
N PRO A 415 13.02 10.62 11.31
CA PRO A 415 12.64 9.73 12.39
C PRO A 415 13.39 8.40 12.36
N LEU A 416 14.01 8.05 13.48
CA LEU A 416 14.67 6.78 13.73
C LEU A 416 13.92 6.05 14.85
N ASP A 417 13.26 4.95 14.52
CA ASP A 417 12.56 4.11 15.49
C ASP A 417 13.60 3.35 16.33
N TRP A 418 13.47 3.44 17.65
CA TRP A 418 14.44 2.95 18.63
C TRP A 418 13.76 2.08 19.69
N TRP A 419 14.27 0.86 19.88
CA TRP A 419 13.87 -0.01 20.98
C TRP A 419 14.95 -0.01 22.06
N ASN A 420 14.61 0.44 23.27
CA ASN A 420 15.52 0.42 24.40
C ASN A 420 14.82 -0.09 25.67
N ASN A 421 15.33 -1.19 26.23
CA ASN A 421 14.98 -1.72 27.56
C ASN A 421 13.47 -1.80 27.89
N GLY A 422 12.62 -2.03 26.89
CA GLY A 422 11.17 -2.17 27.05
C GLY A 422 10.32 -0.99 26.55
N SER A 423 10.94 0.07 26.01
CA SER A 423 10.23 1.19 25.38
C SER A 423 10.54 1.30 23.88
N ASN A 424 9.51 1.65 23.11
CA ASN A 424 9.61 2.09 21.71
C ASN A 424 9.60 3.62 21.71
N GLN A 425 10.65 4.23 21.18
CA GLN A 425 10.84 5.67 21.10
C GLN A 425 11.27 6.10 19.70
N ARG A 426 11.00 7.35 19.33
CA ARG A 426 11.57 7.97 18.12
C ARG A 426 12.67 8.95 18.48
N VAL A 427 13.81 8.74 17.85
CA VAL A 427 15.02 9.56 17.97
C VAL A 427 15.25 10.27 16.63
N LYS A 428 15.83 11.47 16.66
CA LYS A 428 16.33 12.17 15.46
C LYS A 428 17.68 12.84 15.74
N TRP A 429 18.45 13.09 14.69
CA TRP A 429 19.61 13.99 14.74
C TRP A 429 19.15 15.43 14.50
N ASP A 430 19.26 16.31 15.49
CA ASP A 430 18.80 17.71 15.40
C ASP A 430 19.77 18.63 14.61
N GLY A 431 20.94 18.09 14.22
CA GLY A 431 22.07 18.83 13.65
C GLY A 431 23.24 19.04 14.61
N SER A 432 23.07 18.70 15.89
CA SER A 432 24.05 18.90 16.98
C SER A 432 24.10 17.77 18.01
N GLN A 433 22.97 17.08 18.27
CA GLN A 433 22.86 15.93 19.17
C GLN A 433 21.74 14.98 18.70
N PHE A 434 21.66 13.80 19.34
CA PHE A 434 20.46 12.96 19.26
C PHE A 434 19.42 13.42 20.27
N VAL A 435 18.18 13.60 19.82
CA VAL A 435 17.03 13.92 20.68
C VAL A 435 15.92 12.89 20.52
N VAL A 436 15.35 12.46 21.64
CA VAL A 436 14.11 11.67 21.71
C VAL A 436 12.94 12.66 21.63
N PHE A 437 11.98 12.40 20.74
CA PHE A 437 10.89 13.36 20.46
C PHE A 437 9.48 12.74 20.39
N ALA A 438 9.35 11.42 20.32
CA ALA A 438 8.07 10.73 20.46
C ALA A 438 8.24 9.36 21.15
N GLU A 439 7.17 8.83 21.73
CA GLU A 439 7.11 7.47 22.28
C GLU A 439 5.86 6.73 21.80
N MET A 440 5.89 5.40 21.82
CA MET A 440 4.75 4.58 21.42
C MET A 440 3.79 4.41 22.60
N ASN A 441 2.56 4.90 22.47
CA ASN A 441 1.51 4.62 23.44
C ASN A 441 1.09 3.14 23.35
N GLN A 442 1.15 2.43 24.49
CA GLN A 442 0.95 0.98 24.55
C GLN A 442 -0.54 0.55 24.59
N ASP A 443 -1.47 1.49 24.80
CA ASP A 443 -2.91 1.23 24.78
C ASP A 443 -3.49 1.30 23.36
N ASN A 444 -2.90 2.11 22.46
CA ASN A 444 -3.39 2.35 21.09
C ASN A 444 -2.39 2.02 19.97
N TYR A 445 -1.11 1.76 20.28
CA TYR A 445 -0.02 1.52 19.32
C TYR A 445 0.26 2.67 18.34
N MET A 446 -0.05 3.91 18.75
CA MET A 446 0.25 5.14 18.02
C MET A 446 1.51 5.82 18.58
N TRP A 447 2.18 6.60 17.73
CA TRP A 447 3.27 7.49 18.16
C TRP A 447 2.71 8.80 18.70
N GLU A 448 3.11 9.16 19.92
CA GLU A 448 2.76 10.43 20.57
C GLU A 448 4.02 11.28 20.75
N ASN A 449 4.01 12.53 20.26
CA ASN A 449 5.12 13.45 20.45
C ASN A 449 5.23 13.87 21.93
N ILE A 450 6.46 13.98 22.41
CA ILE A 450 6.83 14.36 23.79
C ILE A 450 7.75 15.59 23.77
N GLU A 451 8.05 16.16 24.95
CA GLU A 451 9.06 17.21 25.06
C GLU A 451 10.44 16.69 24.62
N GLU A 452 11.10 17.38 23.69
CA GLU A 452 12.36 16.91 23.11
C GLU A 452 13.47 16.83 24.15
N THR A 453 14.04 15.64 24.34
CA THR A 453 15.05 15.37 25.36
C THR A 453 16.33 14.78 24.74
N PRO A 454 17.54 15.26 25.11
CA PRO A 454 18.78 14.68 24.62
C PRO A 454 18.93 13.20 25.01
N LEU A 455 19.38 12.39 24.07
CA LEU A 455 19.68 10.97 24.30
C LEU A 455 20.96 10.80 25.12
N ASP A 456 20.88 10.09 26.24
CA ASP A 456 22.04 9.77 27.09
C ASP A 456 22.93 8.70 26.44
N LEU A 457 24.13 9.10 26.01
CA LEU A 457 25.14 8.23 25.41
C LEU A 457 26.12 7.62 26.44
N SER A 458 25.95 7.90 27.74
CA SER A 458 26.87 7.45 28.81
C SER A 458 26.54 6.07 29.39
N ALA A 459 25.34 5.53 29.13
CA ALA A 459 24.85 4.28 29.70
C ALA A 459 24.08 3.40 28.69
N LEU A 460 24.62 3.25 27.49
CA LEU A 460 24.01 2.47 26.40
C LEU A 460 24.15 0.96 26.60
N THR A 461 23.20 0.18 26.09
CA THR A 461 23.27 -1.29 26.06
C THR A 461 24.32 -1.82 25.06
N TYR A 462 24.63 -1.03 24.02
CA TYR A 462 25.58 -1.37 22.95
C TYR A 462 26.40 -0.13 22.52
N GLY A 463 27.60 -0.32 21.98
CA GLY A 463 28.44 0.78 21.45
C GLY A 463 28.04 1.32 20.07
N ASP A 464 27.24 0.57 19.30
CA ASP A 464 26.53 1.09 18.12
C ASP A 464 25.08 1.42 18.54
N LEU A 465 24.54 2.56 18.11
CA LEU A 465 23.08 2.79 18.16
C LEU A 465 22.41 2.03 17.03
N ASN A 466 21.37 1.27 17.34
CA ASN A 466 20.62 0.42 16.42
C ASN A 466 19.21 0.96 16.27
N PHE A 467 18.86 1.35 15.04
CA PHE A 467 17.59 1.98 14.70
C PHE A 467 16.91 1.26 13.53
N TRP A 468 15.64 1.58 13.31
CA TRP A 468 14.93 1.29 12.08
C TRP A 468 14.34 2.58 11.49
N SER A 469 14.35 2.72 10.16
CA SER A 469 13.66 3.82 9.47
C SER A 469 13.41 3.46 8.00
N GLN A 470 12.13 3.40 7.59
CA GLN A 470 11.76 3.20 6.18
C GLN A 470 12.33 4.30 5.28
N SER A 471 12.48 5.52 5.79
CA SER A 471 13.09 6.66 5.10
C SER A 471 14.57 6.47 4.76
N LEU A 472 15.22 5.48 5.38
CA LEU A 472 16.60 5.04 5.13
C LEU A 472 16.66 3.60 4.57
N GLY A 473 15.52 3.00 4.23
CA GLY A 473 15.39 1.64 3.68
C GLY A 473 15.44 0.49 4.70
N GLY A 474 15.17 0.74 5.98
CA GLY A 474 15.04 -0.32 6.99
C GLY A 474 16.05 -0.21 8.13
N GLN A 475 16.92 -1.22 8.31
CA GLN A 475 17.88 -1.24 9.42
C GLN A 475 18.94 -0.14 9.27
N VAL A 476 19.11 0.65 10.35
CA VAL A 476 20.06 1.76 10.44
C VAL A 476 20.97 1.54 11.65
N ARG A 477 22.27 1.82 11.51
CA ARG A 477 23.26 1.77 12.59
C ARG A 477 24.09 3.04 12.60
N VAL A 478 24.33 3.58 13.80
CA VAL A 478 25.25 4.71 13.99
C VAL A 478 26.37 4.28 14.92
N THR A 479 27.59 4.23 14.38
CA THR A 479 28.79 3.91 15.14
C THR A 479 29.28 5.16 15.85
N LEU A 480 29.12 5.19 17.17
CA LEU A 480 29.48 6.33 18.00
C LEU A 480 31.01 6.37 18.26
N PRO A 481 31.58 7.57 18.44
CA PRO A 481 33.01 7.71 18.71
C PRO A 481 33.34 7.35 20.17
N ASN A 482 34.56 6.84 20.40
CA ASN A 482 35.17 6.67 21.74
C ASN A 482 34.36 5.80 22.74
N CYS A 483 33.57 4.84 22.27
CA CYS A 483 32.82 3.94 23.15
C CYS A 483 33.72 3.04 24.01
N LEU A 484 33.48 3.04 25.32
CA LEU A 484 34.15 2.20 26.32
C LEU A 484 33.11 1.40 27.10
N TRP A 485 33.39 0.12 27.35
CA TRP A 485 32.57 -0.72 28.23
C TRP A 485 32.87 -0.44 29.71
N ILE A 486 31.83 -0.13 30.49
CA ILE A 486 31.93 0.25 31.91
C ILE A 486 30.83 -0.49 32.70
N GLU A 487 31.24 -1.40 33.58
CA GLU A 487 30.38 -2.09 34.57
C GLU A 487 29.05 -2.69 34.05
N GLY A 488 28.98 -3.04 32.75
CA GLY A 488 27.81 -3.65 32.10
C GLY A 488 27.09 -2.76 31.10
N THR A 489 27.51 -1.50 30.91
CA THR A 489 27.00 -0.58 29.87
C THR A 489 28.15 -0.05 29.00
N PHE A 490 27.81 0.67 27.93
CA PHE A 490 28.76 1.43 27.11
C PHE A 490 28.58 2.93 27.35
N SER A 491 29.70 3.61 27.60
CA SER A 491 29.77 5.08 27.58
C SER A 491 30.48 5.50 26.30
N CYS A 492 29.80 6.25 25.45
CA CYS A 492 30.32 6.78 24.18
C CYS A 492 30.52 8.29 24.24
N GLY A 493 31.32 8.82 23.31
CA GLY A 493 31.49 10.26 23.11
C GLY A 493 30.45 10.85 22.17
N ASP A 494 30.34 12.18 22.19
CA ASP A 494 29.40 12.92 21.34
C ASP A 494 29.74 12.73 19.84
N PRO A 495 28.75 12.34 19.00
CA PRO A 495 28.91 12.30 17.55
C PRO A 495 28.78 13.70 16.93
N ASP A 496 29.07 13.80 15.63
CA ASP A 496 28.91 15.02 14.84
C ASP A 496 28.26 14.75 13.46
N SER A 497 27.97 15.80 12.70
CA SER A 497 27.35 15.70 11.36
C SER A 497 28.18 14.94 10.30
N SER A 498 29.45 14.60 10.59
CA SER A 498 30.30 13.74 9.75
C SER A 498 30.32 12.27 10.21
N THR A 499 29.74 11.96 11.37
CA THR A 499 29.69 10.61 11.94
C THR A 499 28.96 9.66 10.98
N PRO A 500 29.55 8.48 10.67
CA PRO A 500 28.96 7.55 9.72
C PRO A 500 27.62 6.98 10.18
N VAL A 501 26.66 7.01 9.26
CA VAL A 501 25.39 6.29 9.36
C VAL A 501 25.46 5.13 8.38
N ILE A 502 25.25 3.92 8.88
CA ILE A 502 25.26 2.68 8.11
C ILE A 502 23.81 2.25 7.91
N TYR A 503 23.47 1.83 6.69
CA TYR A 503 22.17 1.26 6.35
C TYR A 503 22.36 0.15 5.31
N PHE A 504 21.38 -0.75 5.19
CA PHE A 504 21.54 -1.97 4.40
C PHE A 504 20.51 -2.06 3.28
N LYS A 505 20.97 -2.52 2.10
CA LYS A 505 20.07 -3.07 1.08
C LYS A 505 19.93 -4.57 1.32
N GLU A 506 18.72 -5.02 1.65
CA GLU A 506 18.38 -6.44 1.77
C GLU A 506 17.93 -7.03 0.43
N ASP A 507 18.59 -8.10 0.00
CA ASP A 507 18.23 -8.93 -1.16
C ASP A 507 17.94 -10.36 -0.69
N VAL A 508 16.76 -10.92 -0.96
CA VAL A 508 16.52 -12.37 -0.80
C VAL A 508 17.41 -13.12 -1.78
N VAL A 509 18.07 -14.19 -1.33
CA VAL A 509 18.93 -15.02 -2.20
C VAL A 509 18.07 -15.92 -3.07
N PHE A 510 18.21 -15.80 -4.39
CA PHE A 510 17.49 -16.58 -5.40
C PHE A 510 18.34 -17.75 -5.95
N PRO A 511 17.70 -18.75 -6.60
CA PRO A 511 18.42 -19.87 -7.17
C PRO A 511 19.31 -19.44 -8.34
N GLY A 512 20.60 -19.79 -8.27
CA GLY A 512 21.64 -19.33 -9.19
C GLY A 512 22.57 -18.27 -8.60
N ASP A 513 22.19 -17.62 -7.50
CA ASP A 513 23.02 -16.61 -6.84
C ASP A 513 24.38 -17.14 -6.37
N THR A 514 25.38 -16.27 -6.38
CA THR A 514 26.70 -16.56 -5.81
C THR A 514 26.68 -16.31 -4.29
N VAL A 515 26.64 -17.39 -3.53
CA VAL A 515 26.76 -17.41 -2.06
C VAL A 515 28.08 -18.07 -1.68
N PRO A 516 28.79 -17.61 -0.63
CA PRO A 516 29.96 -18.31 -0.09
C PRO A 516 29.67 -19.79 0.21
N SER A 517 30.56 -20.69 -0.19
CA SER A 517 30.42 -22.13 0.02
C SER A 517 30.58 -22.56 1.48
N SER A 518 31.10 -21.65 2.32
CA SER A 518 31.22 -21.76 3.77
C SER A 518 30.82 -20.41 4.36
N LEU A 519 29.78 -20.39 5.19
CA LEU A 519 29.37 -19.21 5.95
C LEU A 519 29.78 -19.39 7.42
N ARG A 520 30.27 -18.33 8.05
CA ARG A 520 30.72 -18.27 9.44
C ARG A 520 29.84 -17.31 10.24
N CYS A 521 29.60 -17.65 11.50
CA CYS A 521 28.82 -16.86 12.46
C CYS A 521 29.54 -16.80 13.83
N TYR A 522 29.41 -15.66 14.51
CA TYR A 522 29.96 -15.39 15.86
C TYR A 522 28.94 -14.73 16.82
N ASP A 523 27.75 -14.35 16.33
CA ASP A 523 26.73 -13.63 17.09
C ASP A 523 25.34 -14.14 16.70
N ASN A 524 24.46 -14.38 17.69
CA ASN A 524 23.12 -14.96 17.54
C ASN A 524 23.06 -16.14 16.52
N CYS A 525 23.85 -17.19 16.74
CA CYS A 525 24.08 -18.25 15.76
C CYS A 525 23.08 -19.41 15.91
N PRO A 526 22.29 -19.78 14.88
CA PRO A 526 21.35 -20.89 14.96
C PRO A 526 22.09 -22.23 15.02
N GLN A 527 21.76 -23.05 16.02
CA GLN A 527 22.38 -24.36 16.25
C GLN A 527 21.38 -25.49 15.99
N TYR A 528 21.81 -26.58 15.36
CA TYR A 528 20.99 -27.78 15.13
C TYR A 528 20.97 -28.67 16.38
N THR A 529 19.78 -29.09 16.81
CA THR A 529 19.61 -30.12 17.85
C THR A 529 19.03 -31.40 17.25
N ALA A 530 19.53 -32.55 17.68
CA ALA A 530 18.99 -33.85 17.25
C ALA A 530 17.61 -34.12 17.88
N GLU A 531 17.35 -33.51 19.03
CA GLU A 531 16.16 -33.64 19.86
C GLU A 531 14.93 -33.00 19.22
N ALA A 532 15.09 -31.85 18.55
CA ALA A 532 14.03 -31.20 17.79
C ALA A 532 14.06 -31.50 16.28
N GLY A 533 15.17 -32.08 15.77
CA GLY A 533 15.38 -32.30 14.33
C GLY A 533 15.58 -31.00 13.55
N GLY A 534 16.05 -29.95 14.21
CA GLY A 534 16.13 -28.58 13.69
C GLY A 534 16.67 -27.60 14.73
N VAL A 535 16.42 -26.30 14.51
CA VAL A 535 16.75 -25.22 15.45
C VAL A 535 15.73 -25.17 16.58
N VAL A 536 16.18 -25.02 17.82
CA VAL A 536 15.33 -24.76 18.98
C VAL A 536 15.52 -23.31 19.42
N PRO A 537 14.53 -22.41 19.25
CA PRO A 537 14.61 -21.06 19.79
C PRO A 537 14.35 -21.09 21.31
N SER A 538 15.37 -21.55 22.05
CA SER A 538 15.31 -21.72 23.50
C SER A 538 15.45 -20.37 24.21
N ALA A 539 14.32 -19.87 24.72
CA ALA A 539 14.16 -18.63 25.50
C ALA A 539 14.36 -17.32 24.71
N PRO A 540 13.85 -16.17 25.21
CA PRO A 540 14.16 -14.82 24.68
C PRO A 540 15.64 -14.43 24.81
N THR A 541 16.44 -15.32 25.38
CA THR A 541 17.89 -15.36 25.25
C THR A 541 18.30 -16.79 24.88
N TYR A 542 18.58 -17.02 23.59
CA TYR A 542 19.97 -17.38 23.31
C TYR A 542 20.79 -16.22 23.91
N PRO A 543 21.52 -16.40 25.02
CA PRO A 543 22.52 -15.39 25.36
C PRO A 543 23.44 -15.28 24.15
N PRO A 544 24.05 -14.11 23.86
CA PRO A 544 25.10 -14.06 22.86
C PRO A 544 26.15 -15.12 23.24
N ASP A 545 26.30 -16.17 22.41
CA ASP A 545 27.35 -17.20 22.56
C ASP A 545 28.75 -16.54 22.54
N PHE A 546 28.80 -15.31 22.04
CA PHE A 546 29.85 -14.35 22.28
C PHE A 546 29.96 -13.95 23.77
N ASP A 547 30.79 -14.69 24.52
CA ASP A 547 31.49 -14.17 25.69
C ASP A 547 32.74 -13.39 25.22
N PRO A 548 32.87 -12.08 25.51
CA PRO A 548 34.04 -11.28 25.11
C PRO A 548 35.37 -11.70 25.74
N SER A 549 35.36 -12.61 26.70
CA SER A 549 36.56 -13.25 27.25
C SER A 549 36.88 -14.62 26.63
N ASP A 550 36.01 -15.16 25.75
CA ASP A 550 36.25 -16.38 24.96
C ASP A 550 36.70 -16.05 23.53
N GLY A 551 36.11 -15.03 22.91
CA GLY A 551 36.51 -14.44 21.61
C GLY A 551 36.63 -15.40 20.41
N THR A 552 36.16 -16.66 20.52
CA THR A 552 36.52 -17.75 19.61
C THR A 552 35.37 -18.70 19.26
N THR A 553 34.34 -18.82 20.10
CA THR A 553 33.15 -19.64 19.81
C THR A 553 32.48 -19.18 18.52
N SER A 554 32.37 -20.09 17.54
CA SER A 554 31.86 -19.75 16.22
C SER A 554 31.40 -20.95 15.38
N TYR A 555 30.36 -20.71 14.59
CA TYR A 555 29.60 -21.74 13.89
C TYR A 555 29.86 -21.67 12.38
N THR A 556 29.88 -22.83 11.70
CA THR A 556 30.15 -22.91 10.26
C THR A 556 29.04 -23.66 9.54
N TYR A 557 28.49 -23.00 8.53
CA TYR A 557 27.34 -23.46 7.77
C TYR A 557 27.67 -23.60 6.29
N THR A 558 26.87 -24.43 5.60
CA THR A 558 26.83 -24.45 4.14
C THR A 558 25.46 -24.02 3.65
N PHE A 559 25.43 -23.37 2.49
CA PHE A 559 24.22 -23.02 1.76
C PHE A 559 24.39 -23.42 0.30
N SER A 560 23.27 -23.68 -0.38
CA SER A 560 23.26 -24.06 -1.80
C SER A 560 22.14 -23.31 -2.51
N SER A 561 22.53 -22.36 -3.37
CA SER A 561 21.63 -21.63 -4.27
C SER A 561 21.09 -22.48 -5.43
N SER A 562 21.07 -23.81 -5.28
CA SER A 562 20.34 -24.70 -6.18
C SER A 562 18.86 -24.69 -5.80
N ALA A 563 17.97 -24.50 -6.78
CA ALA A 563 16.50 -24.46 -6.62
C ALA A 563 15.86 -25.73 -6.04
N ASN A 564 16.64 -26.76 -5.71
CA ASN A 564 16.18 -27.97 -5.06
C ASN A 564 16.57 -28.02 -3.57
N ASP A 565 17.53 -27.18 -3.16
CA ASP A 565 18.09 -27.14 -1.81
C ASP A 565 17.66 -25.85 -1.07
N MET A 566 18.31 -24.70 -1.28
CA MET A 566 17.98 -23.38 -0.69
C MET A 566 17.84 -23.36 0.85
N ILE A 567 18.44 -24.30 1.57
CA ILE A 567 18.40 -24.41 3.04
C ILE A 567 19.81 -24.23 3.63
N LEU A 568 19.93 -23.41 4.69
CA LEU A 568 21.14 -23.32 5.49
C LEU A 568 21.35 -24.60 6.32
N LYS A 569 22.59 -25.11 6.36
CA LYS A 569 22.91 -26.38 7.02
C LYS A 569 24.11 -26.27 7.95
N GLU A 570 23.99 -26.88 9.12
CA GLU A 570 25.10 -27.12 10.05
C GLU A 570 25.55 -28.59 9.95
N SER A 571 26.81 -28.82 9.58
CA SER A 571 27.38 -30.17 9.39
C SER A 571 26.56 -31.10 8.48
N GLY A 572 25.74 -30.52 7.60
CA GLY A 572 24.82 -31.22 6.69
C GLY A 572 23.36 -31.33 7.16
N ASN A 573 23.05 -30.99 8.43
CA ASN A 573 21.70 -30.98 8.98
C ASN A 573 20.99 -29.65 8.68
N SER A 574 19.71 -29.68 8.32
CA SER A 574 18.92 -28.49 7.98
C SER A 574 18.60 -27.64 9.20
N LEU A 575 18.90 -26.34 9.14
CA LEU A 575 18.55 -25.36 10.19
C LEU A 575 17.14 -24.82 9.99
N LEU A 576 16.14 -25.69 10.16
CA LEU A 576 14.73 -25.32 10.13
C LEU A 576 14.17 -25.21 11.54
N TRP A 577 13.28 -24.24 11.78
CA TRP A 577 12.41 -24.23 12.96
C TRP A 577 11.02 -24.76 12.60
N ALA A 578 10.44 -25.57 13.48
CA ALA A 578 9.05 -25.98 13.44
C ALA A 578 8.35 -25.52 14.72
N SER A 579 7.17 -24.91 14.59
CA SER A 579 6.42 -24.42 15.75
C SER A 579 6.10 -25.55 16.73
N ASP A 580 6.35 -25.30 18.00
CA ASP A 580 6.02 -26.19 19.12
C ASP A 580 4.57 -26.00 19.62
N GLY A 581 3.84 -25.05 19.04
CA GLY A 581 2.48 -24.68 19.44
C GLY A 581 2.39 -23.82 20.72
N SER A 582 3.52 -23.32 21.26
CA SER A 582 3.53 -22.51 22.48
C SER A 582 3.16 -21.03 22.26
N GLY A 583 3.18 -20.57 21.02
CA GLY A 583 3.10 -19.14 20.65
C GLY A 583 4.45 -18.40 20.78
N GLN A 584 5.48 -19.00 21.37
CA GLN A 584 6.82 -18.40 21.37
C GLN A 584 7.40 -18.37 19.96
N ASN A 585 8.10 -17.29 19.63
CA ASN A 585 8.73 -17.08 18.33
C ASN A 585 7.73 -17.09 17.15
N GLN A 586 6.49 -16.65 17.36
CA GLN A 586 5.44 -16.59 16.32
C GLN A 586 5.88 -15.86 15.03
N TRP A 587 6.86 -14.96 15.13
CA TRP A 587 7.43 -14.20 14.00
C TRP A 587 8.52 -14.96 13.22
N GLY A 588 8.92 -16.16 13.66
CA GLY A 588 10.03 -16.94 13.12
C GLY A 588 11.32 -16.81 13.94
N VAL A 589 12.39 -17.45 13.46
CA VAL A 589 13.74 -17.41 14.03
C VAL A 589 14.68 -16.77 13.00
N MET A 590 15.49 -15.80 13.42
CA MET A 590 16.52 -15.17 12.58
C MET A 590 17.92 -15.33 13.18
N SER A 591 18.92 -15.55 12.33
CA SER A 591 20.34 -15.55 12.73
C SER A 591 20.92 -14.14 12.83
N GLY A 592 22.01 -14.00 13.58
CA GLY A 592 23.00 -12.94 13.36
C GLY A 592 23.81 -13.13 12.07
N PRO A 593 24.89 -12.36 11.87
CA PRO A 593 25.57 -12.25 10.59
C PRO A 593 26.32 -13.51 10.17
N LEU A 594 25.97 -14.00 8.98
CA LEU A 594 26.60 -15.13 8.30
C LEU A 594 27.49 -14.57 7.17
N PHE A 595 28.79 -14.84 7.19
CA PHE A 595 29.72 -14.23 6.24
C PHE A 595 30.81 -15.19 5.74
N ASP A 596 31.48 -14.82 4.64
CA ASP A 596 32.65 -15.54 4.12
C ASP A 596 33.86 -15.38 5.08
N PRO A 597 34.40 -16.44 5.69
CA PRO A 597 35.50 -16.36 6.65
C PRO A 597 36.88 -16.20 5.99
N SER A 598 37.00 -15.31 5.01
CA SER A 598 38.30 -14.92 4.45
C SER A 598 39.08 -14.02 5.41
N ASP A 599 40.41 -14.08 5.32
CA ASP A 599 41.35 -13.31 6.17
C ASP A 599 41.02 -11.81 6.21
N ALA A 600 40.52 -11.25 5.10
CA ALA A 600 40.12 -9.85 5.00
C ALA A 600 38.87 -9.52 5.84
N ASN A 601 37.85 -10.40 5.81
CA ASN A 601 36.66 -10.23 6.65
C ASN A 601 37.00 -10.45 8.12
N LEU A 602 37.77 -11.49 8.45
CA LEU A 602 38.21 -11.76 9.83
C LEU A 602 39.05 -10.61 10.40
N ALA A 603 39.89 -9.95 9.59
CA ALA A 603 40.64 -8.78 10.01
C ALA A 603 39.76 -7.54 10.33
N LEU A 604 38.61 -7.37 9.66
CA LEU A 604 37.63 -6.33 9.99
C LEU A 604 36.90 -6.60 11.31
N LEU A 605 36.87 -7.87 11.75
CA LEU A 605 36.21 -8.31 12.97
C LEU A 605 37.18 -8.57 14.14
N ALA A 606 38.48 -8.34 13.95
CA ALA A 606 39.45 -8.41 15.05
C ALA A 606 39.03 -7.47 16.18
N CYS A 607 39.23 -7.89 17.43
CA CYS A 607 38.94 -7.03 18.56
C CYS A 607 39.95 -5.89 18.69
N ASP A 608 39.44 -4.70 19.01
CA ASP A 608 40.24 -3.58 19.51
C ASP A 608 40.27 -3.64 21.05
N ASP A 609 40.83 -2.60 21.69
CA ASP A 609 40.82 -2.38 23.15
C ASP A 609 39.40 -2.00 23.66
N TRP A 610 38.45 -2.96 23.60
CA TRP A 610 37.03 -2.68 23.87
C TRP A 610 36.72 -2.50 25.36
N ASN A 611 37.61 -2.99 26.23
CA ASN A 611 37.53 -2.86 27.69
C ASN A 611 38.48 -1.80 28.29
N GLY A 612 39.25 -1.07 27.46
CA GLY A 612 40.06 0.08 27.88
C GLY A 612 41.31 -0.26 28.70
N ASN A 613 41.90 -1.43 28.50
CA ASN A 613 43.12 -1.87 29.17
C ASN A 613 44.42 -1.35 28.53
N GLY A 614 44.37 -0.82 27.30
CA GLY A 614 45.51 -0.31 26.55
C GLY A 614 46.21 -1.35 25.67
N GLN A 615 45.61 -2.50 25.41
CA GLN A 615 46.07 -3.55 24.48
C GLN A 615 44.93 -3.92 23.52
N PRO A 616 45.21 -4.32 22.26
CA PRO A 616 44.21 -5.01 21.45
C PRO A 616 43.87 -6.36 22.10
N ASP A 617 42.58 -6.64 22.30
CA ASP A 617 42.14 -7.90 22.89
C ASP A 617 42.28 -9.07 21.88
N GLU A 618 42.72 -10.25 22.33
CA GLU A 618 42.91 -11.41 21.45
C GLU A 618 41.55 -12.08 21.14
N GLY A 619 41.00 -11.85 19.95
CA GLY A 619 39.78 -12.55 19.51
C GLY A 619 39.09 -11.95 18.28
N ILE A 620 37.92 -12.51 17.96
CA ILE A 620 36.98 -11.99 16.96
C ILE A 620 35.76 -11.39 17.68
N CYS A 621 35.54 -10.11 17.44
CA CYS A 621 34.45 -9.33 18.01
C CYS A 621 33.20 -9.45 17.11
N GLY A 622 32.44 -10.54 17.30
CA GLY A 622 31.39 -10.99 16.38
C GLY A 622 30.36 -9.94 15.97
N TRP A 623 29.93 -9.08 16.89
CA TRP A 623 28.94 -8.03 16.64
C TRP A 623 29.41 -6.96 15.63
N LYS A 624 30.73 -6.78 15.43
CA LYS A 624 31.27 -5.93 14.35
C LYS A 624 30.82 -6.40 12.96
N ALA A 625 30.38 -7.65 12.80
CA ALA A 625 29.93 -8.17 11.51
C ALA A 625 28.72 -7.40 10.96
N TRP A 626 27.91 -6.82 11.85
CA TRP A 626 26.78 -5.97 11.50
C TRP A 626 27.14 -4.54 11.04
N SER A 627 28.37 -4.05 11.28
CA SER A 627 28.73 -2.64 11.00
C SER A 627 30.05 -2.45 10.23
N ALA A 628 30.93 -3.47 10.19
CA ALA A 628 32.22 -3.44 9.49
C ALA A 628 32.23 -4.15 8.13
N LEU A 629 31.43 -5.22 7.93
CA LEU A 629 31.45 -6.01 6.69
C LEU A 629 30.70 -5.32 5.56
N SER A 630 31.25 -5.36 4.34
CA SER A 630 30.57 -4.83 3.14
C SER A 630 29.38 -5.67 2.68
N VAL A 631 29.43 -6.99 2.91
CA VAL A 631 28.33 -7.94 2.68
C VAL A 631 28.31 -8.97 3.80
N TYR A 632 27.14 -9.24 4.35
CA TYR A 632 26.83 -10.44 5.15
C TYR A 632 25.48 -11.02 4.72
N TYR A 633 25.07 -12.12 5.33
CA TYR A 633 23.77 -12.74 5.13
C TYR A 633 23.09 -13.00 6.48
N THR A 634 21.76 -13.06 6.53
CA THR A 634 21.01 -13.59 7.67
C THR A 634 20.09 -14.70 7.20
N TRP A 635 19.92 -15.73 8.02
CA TRP A 635 19.00 -16.83 7.78
C TRP A 635 17.74 -16.64 8.60
N GLU A 636 16.59 -16.90 7.97
CA GLU A 636 15.27 -16.80 8.58
C GLU A 636 14.49 -18.10 8.35
N THR A 637 13.80 -18.62 9.36
CA THR A 637 12.99 -19.84 9.26
C THR A 637 11.80 -19.81 10.21
N GLY A 638 10.68 -20.39 9.82
CA GLY A 638 9.50 -20.46 10.66
C GLY A 638 8.24 -21.02 9.99
N ALA A 639 7.14 -21.06 10.75
CA ALA A 639 5.89 -21.66 10.33
C ALA A 639 5.15 -20.83 9.24
N ASN A 640 5.33 -19.52 9.25
CA ASN A 640 4.59 -18.58 8.39
C ASN A 640 5.16 -18.51 6.97
N SER A 641 4.33 -18.10 6.01
CA SER A 641 4.74 -17.91 4.61
C SER A 641 5.87 -16.91 4.44
N TRP A 642 5.87 -15.80 5.18
CA TRP A 642 6.93 -14.78 5.11
C TRP A 642 8.28 -15.29 5.60
N ASN A 643 8.33 -16.27 6.51
CA ASN A 643 9.59 -16.87 6.95
C ASN A 643 10.18 -17.90 5.97
N GLN A 644 9.48 -18.19 4.85
CA GLN A 644 9.78 -19.32 3.97
C GLN A 644 10.13 -18.83 2.56
N PHE A 645 11.13 -19.45 1.94
CA PHE A 645 11.46 -19.18 0.54
C PHE A 645 10.45 -19.87 -0.39
N THR A 646 9.75 -19.10 -1.23
CA THR A 646 8.81 -19.64 -2.23
C THR A 646 8.97 -18.96 -3.59
N VAL A 647 9.19 -19.74 -4.65
CA VAL A 647 9.26 -19.28 -6.05
C VAL A 647 8.58 -20.28 -6.99
N LEU A 648 8.52 -19.96 -8.27
CA LEU A 648 7.93 -20.82 -9.31
C LEU A 648 8.97 -21.31 -10.32
N LYS A 649 8.74 -22.50 -10.88
CA LYS A 649 9.43 -23.03 -12.06
C LYS A 649 8.48 -23.15 -13.24
N ASP A 650 8.93 -22.76 -14.44
CA ASP A 650 8.19 -22.95 -15.69
C ASP A 650 8.19 -24.41 -16.18
N SER A 651 7.61 -24.66 -17.35
CA SER A 651 7.54 -26.00 -17.97
C SER A 651 8.89 -26.56 -18.44
N ASP A 652 9.87 -25.70 -18.68
CA ASP A 652 11.23 -26.08 -19.09
C ASP A 652 12.15 -26.27 -17.85
N GLY A 653 11.68 -25.88 -16.67
CA GLY A 653 12.34 -26.01 -15.37
C GLY A 653 13.09 -24.77 -14.90
N ASN A 654 13.01 -23.66 -15.64
CA ASN A 654 13.64 -22.39 -15.25
C ASN A 654 12.90 -21.81 -14.04
N VAL A 655 13.65 -21.27 -13.07
CA VAL A 655 13.06 -20.52 -11.95
C VAL A 655 12.65 -19.14 -12.44
N LEU A 656 11.47 -18.68 -12.04
CA LEU A 656 11.04 -17.31 -12.20
C LEU A 656 11.66 -16.42 -11.11
N GLU A 657 12.36 -15.38 -11.57
CA GLU A 657 12.90 -14.32 -10.73
C GLU A 657 11.95 -13.12 -10.73
N PHE A 658 11.76 -12.52 -9.55
CA PHE A 658 11.01 -11.29 -9.38
C PHE A 658 11.96 -10.20 -8.90
N GLN A 659 11.80 -9.00 -9.44
CA GLN A 659 12.64 -7.89 -9.02
C GLN A 659 12.23 -7.44 -7.62
N PRO A 660 13.18 -7.15 -6.71
CA PRO A 660 12.89 -6.47 -5.46
C PRO A 660 12.29 -5.07 -5.72
N PRO A 661 11.92 -4.33 -4.67
CA PRO A 661 11.89 -2.88 -4.77
C PRO A 661 13.25 -2.30 -5.19
N MET A 662 13.25 -1.04 -5.62
CA MET A 662 14.45 -0.28 -5.99
C MET A 662 14.67 0.82 -4.97
N GLN A 663 15.77 0.78 -4.22
CA GLN A 663 16.12 1.91 -3.36
C GLN A 663 16.62 3.07 -4.23
N VAL A 664 16.02 4.25 -4.07
CA VAL A 664 16.39 5.47 -4.78
C VAL A 664 16.67 6.61 -3.80
N GLN A 665 17.74 7.36 -4.08
CA GLN A 665 18.12 8.53 -3.31
C GLN A 665 17.39 9.75 -3.83
N TYR A 666 16.59 10.38 -2.97
CA TYR A 666 15.98 11.70 -3.20
C TYR A 666 16.53 12.67 -2.15
N THR A 667 16.94 13.87 -2.56
CA THR A 667 17.30 14.94 -1.61
C THR A 667 16.24 16.02 -1.66
N HIS A 668 15.67 16.36 -0.51
CA HIS A 668 14.58 17.32 -0.41
C HIS A 668 15.12 18.77 -0.50
N VAL A 669 14.46 19.61 -1.30
CA VAL A 669 14.99 20.92 -1.75
C VAL A 669 14.11 22.13 -1.42
N GLU A 670 13.02 21.95 -0.68
CA GLU A 670 12.14 23.05 -0.27
C GLU A 670 12.86 23.94 0.77
N SER A 671 12.96 25.24 0.49
CA SER A 671 13.84 26.13 1.26
C SER A 671 13.18 26.63 2.54
N GLY A 672 13.86 26.48 3.67
CA GLY A 672 13.33 26.72 5.01
C GLY A 672 12.55 25.55 5.61
N HIS A 673 12.23 24.51 4.85
CA HIS A 673 11.58 23.32 5.40
C HIS A 673 12.55 22.49 6.28
N LYS A 674 12.04 21.73 7.25
CA LYS A 674 12.87 20.97 8.20
C LYS A 674 13.73 19.87 7.56
N TYR A 675 13.47 19.53 6.31
CA TYR A 675 14.22 18.58 5.49
C TYR A 675 15.03 19.23 4.35
N GLU A 676 15.24 20.55 4.34
CA GLU A 676 16.09 21.22 3.35
C GLU A 676 17.51 20.60 3.32
N GLY A 677 17.88 20.00 2.19
CA GLY A 677 19.16 19.33 1.99
C GLY A 677 19.28 17.92 2.59
N VAL A 678 18.19 17.34 3.10
CA VAL A 678 18.16 15.99 3.69
C VAL A 678 17.94 14.93 2.61
N THR A 679 18.72 13.84 2.67
CA THR A 679 18.66 12.72 1.71
C THR A 679 17.86 11.54 2.27
N PHE A 680 16.82 11.17 1.55
CA PHE A 680 15.95 10.02 1.77
C PHE A 680 16.35 8.87 0.85
N TYR A 681 16.25 7.64 1.34
CA TYR A 681 16.51 6.40 0.58
C TYR A 681 15.19 5.67 0.36
N LEU A 682 14.36 6.28 -0.48
CA LEU A 682 12.98 5.86 -0.77
C LEU A 682 12.95 4.50 -1.47
N GLU A 683 11.88 3.74 -1.25
CA GLU A 683 11.70 2.40 -1.78
C GLU A 683 10.70 2.41 -2.96
N TYR A 684 11.12 2.02 -4.16
CA TYR A 684 10.28 2.02 -5.36
C TYR A 684 9.89 0.61 -5.80
N SER A 685 8.62 0.24 -5.59
CA SER A 685 8.09 -1.11 -5.87
C SER A 685 7.57 -1.28 -7.30
N GLY A 686 7.42 -0.19 -8.05
CA GLY A 686 6.83 -0.16 -9.39
C GLY A 686 6.10 1.16 -9.66
N PHE A 687 5.63 1.38 -10.88
CA PHE A 687 5.02 2.67 -11.26
C PHE A 687 3.81 3.03 -10.41
N GLY A 688 3.86 4.19 -9.74
CA GLY A 688 2.91 4.65 -8.71
C GLY A 688 3.40 4.45 -7.27
N ASN A 689 4.36 3.55 -7.04
CA ASN A 689 4.66 2.98 -5.73
C ASN A 689 6.04 3.44 -5.25
N LEU A 690 6.11 4.63 -4.66
CA LEU A 690 7.32 5.21 -4.04
C LEU A 690 7.07 5.40 -2.54
N HIS A 691 7.92 4.79 -1.74
CA HIS A 691 7.69 4.50 -0.33
C HIS A 691 8.77 5.11 0.58
N GLY A 692 8.48 5.25 1.88
CA GLY A 692 9.43 5.76 2.87
C GLY A 692 9.49 7.28 3.06
N ILE A 693 8.58 8.05 2.44
CA ILE A 693 8.34 9.45 2.86
C ILE A 693 7.80 9.42 4.32
N PRO A 694 8.35 10.22 5.27
CA PRO A 694 7.80 10.33 6.61
C PRO A 694 6.32 10.74 6.60
N GLY A 695 5.58 10.31 7.61
CA GLY A 695 4.22 10.79 7.85
C GLY A 695 4.07 11.56 9.15
N THR A 696 3.09 12.45 9.18
CA THR A 696 2.58 13.11 10.38
C THR A 696 1.08 12.88 10.48
N CYS A 697 0.49 13.13 11.65
CA CYS A 697 -0.96 13.26 11.77
C CYS A 697 -1.34 14.74 11.82
N ILE A 698 -2.48 15.05 11.22
CA ILE A 698 -3.11 16.37 11.23
C ILE A 698 -4.52 16.26 11.81
N ASP A 699 -4.97 17.32 12.44
CA ASP A 699 -6.36 17.48 12.89
C ASP A 699 -7.30 17.58 11.67
N MET A 700 -8.40 16.81 11.66
CA MET A 700 -9.31 16.70 10.51
C MET A 700 -10.13 17.97 10.22
N ASP A 701 -10.13 18.93 11.14
CA ASP A 701 -10.98 20.12 11.09
C ASP A 701 -10.19 21.40 10.79
N THR A 702 -8.91 21.44 11.17
CA THR A 702 -8.01 22.59 10.99
C THR A 702 -6.86 22.34 10.02
N GLY A 703 -6.46 21.07 9.81
CA GLY A 703 -5.26 20.70 9.05
C GLY A 703 -3.95 20.80 9.84
N GLU A 704 -3.98 21.32 11.07
CA GLU A 704 -2.76 21.54 11.87
C GLU A 704 -2.14 20.22 12.39
N PRO A 705 -0.79 20.09 12.43
CA PRO A 705 -0.12 18.90 12.94
C PRO A 705 -0.43 18.57 14.41
N ILE A 706 -0.74 17.30 14.69
CA ILE A 706 -1.19 16.81 16.00
C ILE A 706 -0.71 15.37 16.28
N ASN A 707 -0.75 14.93 17.54
CA ASN A 707 -0.52 13.53 17.89
C ASN A 707 -1.64 12.64 17.30
N CYS A 708 -1.27 11.49 16.73
CA CYS A 708 -2.21 10.60 16.07
C CYS A 708 -3.26 10.02 17.04
N GLY A 709 -4.54 10.16 16.70
CA GLY A 709 -5.66 9.67 17.51
C GLY A 709 -7.04 9.83 16.84
N PRO A 710 -8.14 9.67 17.58
CA PRO A 710 -9.50 9.93 17.07
C PRO A 710 -9.64 11.38 16.58
N GLY A 711 -10.25 11.58 15.41
CA GLY A 711 -10.38 12.91 14.79
C GLY A 711 -9.14 13.42 14.06
N THR A 712 -8.15 12.56 13.81
CA THR A 712 -6.90 12.91 13.11
C THR A 712 -6.73 12.09 11.83
N ARG A 713 -6.12 12.68 10.80
CA ARG A 713 -5.77 12.06 9.51
C ARG A 713 -4.26 11.90 9.44
N TRP A 714 -3.76 10.73 9.02
CA TRP A 714 -2.35 10.54 8.72
C TRP A 714 -2.07 11.07 7.31
N VAL A 715 -1.00 11.82 7.11
CA VAL A 715 -0.61 12.35 5.79
C VAL A 715 0.91 12.26 5.57
N PRO A 716 1.38 12.13 4.31
CA PRO A 716 2.78 12.33 3.97
C PRO A 716 3.25 13.73 4.41
N GLU A 717 4.38 13.80 5.12
CA GLU A 717 4.86 15.04 5.75
C GLU A 717 5.48 16.03 4.74
N PHE A 718 5.72 15.61 3.51
CA PHE A 718 5.99 16.52 2.39
C PHE A 718 5.57 15.89 1.05
N THR A 719 5.25 16.74 0.08
CA THR A 719 5.13 16.38 -1.33
C THR A 719 6.49 16.50 -2.02
N ILE A 720 6.85 15.54 -2.88
CA ILE A 720 8.02 15.67 -3.76
C ILE A 720 7.60 16.46 -5.01
N PRO A 721 8.23 17.61 -5.32
CA PRO A 721 7.87 18.40 -6.50
C PRO A 721 8.05 17.61 -7.81
N ASP A 722 7.13 17.79 -8.75
CA ASP A 722 7.21 17.16 -10.07
C ASP A 722 8.50 17.55 -10.81
N GLY A 723 9.19 16.54 -11.34
CA GLY A 723 10.47 16.71 -12.01
C GLY A 723 11.69 16.70 -11.08
N SER A 724 11.50 16.41 -9.78
CA SER A 724 12.60 16.14 -8.86
C SER A 724 13.47 14.97 -9.35
N GLU A 725 14.78 15.10 -9.21
CA GLU A 725 15.74 14.04 -9.57
C GLU A 725 15.92 13.05 -8.41
N ALA A 726 15.99 11.76 -8.73
CA ALA A 726 16.38 10.70 -7.80
C ALA A 726 17.28 9.67 -8.48
N THR A 727 18.12 8.95 -7.72
CA THR A 727 19.13 8.04 -8.30
C THR A 727 19.28 6.73 -7.54
N ASP A 728 19.38 5.60 -8.24
CA ASP A 728 19.75 4.31 -7.61
C ASP A 728 21.27 4.17 -7.38
N GLY A 729 22.05 5.23 -7.70
CA GLY A 729 23.51 5.25 -7.67
C GLY A 729 24.17 4.74 -8.95
N THR A 730 23.38 4.25 -9.92
CA THR A 730 23.82 3.83 -11.26
C THR A 730 23.11 4.60 -12.37
N SER A 731 21.83 4.92 -12.17
CA SER A 731 20.94 5.61 -13.10
C SER A 731 20.15 6.68 -12.36
N ASP A 732 19.94 7.82 -13.04
CA ASP A 732 19.15 8.94 -12.53
C ASP A 732 17.74 8.93 -13.16
N TYR A 733 16.76 9.42 -12.40
CA TYR A 733 15.33 9.35 -12.71
C TYR A 733 14.64 10.69 -12.40
N LEU A 734 13.53 10.94 -13.08
CA LEU A 734 12.56 11.99 -12.70
C LEU A 734 11.43 11.38 -11.87
N ILE A 735 11.05 12.04 -10.77
CA ILE A 735 9.84 11.76 -9.99
C ILE A 735 8.67 12.60 -10.56
N LYS A 736 7.46 12.02 -10.60
CA LYS A 736 6.20 12.77 -10.77
C LYS A 736 5.14 12.22 -9.83
N ALA A 737 4.40 13.08 -9.12
CA ALA A 737 3.20 12.70 -8.40
C ALA A 737 2.12 12.25 -9.41
N LEU A 738 1.48 11.11 -9.16
CA LEU A 738 0.39 10.59 -9.99
C LEU A 738 -0.98 10.82 -9.34
N ARG A 739 -1.05 10.85 -8.01
CA ARG A 739 -2.27 11.10 -7.24
C ARG A 739 -1.98 12.09 -6.11
N LYS A 740 -2.71 13.21 -6.06
CA LYS A 740 -2.58 14.28 -5.06
C LYS A 740 -3.90 14.52 -4.34
N GLU A 741 -3.82 14.68 -3.03
CA GLU A 741 -4.87 15.26 -2.20
C GLU A 741 -4.65 16.77 -2.08
N GLN A 742 -5.74 17.53 -2.20
CA GLN A 742 -5.85 18.93 -1.80
C GLN A 742 -6.72 19.01 -0.53
N ARG A 743 -6.25 19.69 0.52
CA ARG A 743 -7.08 20.07 1.69
C ARG A 743 -7.30 21.56 1.68
N MET A 744 -8.56 21.99 1.86
CA MET A 744 -8.90 23.41 1.93
C MET A 744 -8.41 24.01 3.24
N ALA A 745 -7.75 25.17 3.19
CA ALA A 745 -7.31 25.87 4.40
C ALA A 745 -8.51 26.38 5.21
N SER A 746 -8.52 26.19 6.54
CA SER A 746 -9.55 26.75 7.41
C SER A 746 -9.38 28.28 7.55
N VAL A 747 -10.48 29.03 7.49
CA VAL A 747 -10.48 30.51 7.54
C VAL A 747 -11.50 31.05 8.56
N ASP A 748 -11.41 32.35 8.86
CA ASP A 748 -12.34 33.03 9.77
C ASP A 748 -13.80 32.88 9.27
N LEU A 749 -14.71 32.43 10.14
CA LEU A 749 -16.10 32.11 9.78
C LEU A 749 -16.84 33.24 9.04
N SER A 750 -16.46 34.50 9.30
CA SER A 750 -17.02 35.67 8.62
C SER A 750 -16.74 35.75 7.12
N GLU A 751 -15.77 35.00 6.59
CA GLU A 751 -15.55 34.93 5.14
C GLU A 751 -16.68 34.14 4.45
N CYS A 752 -17.35 33.26 5.19
CA CYS A 752 -18.57 32.57 4.81
C CYS A 752 -19.88 33.34 5.13
N ASP A 753 -19.86 34.60 5.63
CA ASP A 753 -21.06 35.39 6.00
C ASP A 753 -22.11 35.52 4.88
N GLY A 754 -21.68 35.38 3.61
CA GLY A 754 -22.55 35.43 2.43
C GLY A 754 -23.23 34.10 2.07
N MET A 755 -22.96 33.01 2.80
CA MET A 755 -23.43 31.66 2.52
C MET A 755 -24.54 31.24 3.49
N SER A 756 -25.46 30.41 3.02
CA SER A 756 -26.56 29.87 3.83
C SER A 756 -26.57 28.34 3.78
N ILE A 757 -26.32 27.73 4.94
CA ILE A 757 -26.46 26.30 5.14
C ILE A 757 -27.92 25.89 4.92
N THR A 758 -28.14 24.75 4.28
CA THR A 758 -29.47 24.21 3.96
C THR A 758 -29.53 22.75 4.35
N SER A 759 -30.19 22.46 5.47
CA SER A 759 -30.44 21.09 5.93
C SER A 759 -31.46 20.39 5.04
N TYR A 760 -31.16 19.17 4.62
CA TYR A 760 -32.00 18.33 3.77
C TYR A 760 -32.62 17.15 4.53
N ASP A 761 -33.86 16.80 4.19
CA ASP A 761 -34.47 15.54 4.62
C ASP A 761 -33.67 14.35 4.04
N LEU A 762 -32.90 13.67 4.89
CA LEU A 762 -32.03 12.56 4.50
C LEU A 762 -32.83 11.35 3.95
N PRO A 763 -32.29 10.62 2.97
CA PRO A 763 -32.97 9.50 2.33
C PRO A 763 -33.24 8.34 3.31
N LEU A 764 -34.51 7.94 3.41
CA LEU A 764 -34.91 6.76 4.17
C LEU A 764 -34.68 5.48 3.37
N ILE A 765 -34.16 4.43 4.01
CA ILE A 765 -34.05 3.08 3.43
C ILE A 765 -35.43 2.50 3.05
N GLY A 766 -36.52 3.03 3.60
CA GLY A 766 -37.89 2.63 3.27
C GLY A 766 -38.30 2.92 1.82
N LEU A 767 -37.47 3.64 1.07
CA LEU A 767 -37.62 3.90 -0.37
C LEU A 767 -36.78 2.98 -1.25
N TRP A 768 -36.02 2.05 -0.66
CA TRP A 768 -35.21 1.04 -1.38
C TRP A 768 -36.10 0.03 -2.12
N GLU A 769 -35.73 -0.30 -3.36
CA GLU A 769 -36.34 -1.38 -4.12
C GLU A 769 -35.42 -2.60 -4.20
N ASP A 770 -35.97 -3.81 -4.07
CA ASP A 770 -35.18 -5.03 -4.30
C ASP A 770 -34.64 -5.05 -5.75
N PRO A 771 -33.32 -5.19 -5.96
CA PRO A 771 -32.73 -5.25 -7.30
C PRO A 771 -33.39 -6.28 -8.22
N GLY A 772 -33.92 -7.39 -7.68
CA GLY A 772 -34.78 -8.32 -8.42
C GLY A 772 -34.12 -9.00 -9.63
N ILE A 773 -32.80 -8.93 -9.75
CA ILE A 773 -32.06 -9.30 -10.97
C ILE A 773 -32.07 -10.80 -11.29
N GLY A 774 -32.37 -11.65 -10.30
CA GLY A 774 -32.42 -13.10 -10.40
C GLY A 774 -31.13 -13.80 -9.96
N SER A 775 -31.07 -15.11 -10.19
CA SER A 775 -29.85 -15.91 -10.03
C SER A 775 -28.77 -15.46 -11.03
N GLU A 776 -27.51 -15.51 -10.62
CA GLU A 776 -26.37 -15.23 -11.49
C GLU A 776 -26.38 -16.10 -12.77
N PRO A 777 -26.16 -15.51 -13.96
CA PRO A 777 -26.05 -16.27 -15.20
C PRO A 777 -24.67 -16.93 -15.33
N THR A 778 -24.63 -18.19 -15.78
CA THR A 778 -23.37 -18.88 -16.03
C THR A 778 -22.63 -18.28 -17.23
N VAL A 779 -21.56 -17.51 -16.98
CA VAL A 779 -20.63 -17.01 -18.00
C VAL A 779 -19.38 -17.88 -18.05
N THR A 780 -19.22 -18.67 -19.13
CA THR A 780 -18.08 -19.57 -19.36
C THR A 780 -16.90 -18.92 -20.08
N ASN A 781 -17.11 -17.73 -20.65
CA ASN A 781 -16.07 -17.00 -21.37
C ASN A 781 -15.11 -16.30 -20.39
N ALA A 782 -13.96 -15.85 -20.90
CA ALA A 782 -13.06 -14.96 -20.18
C ALA A 782 -13.75 -13.62 -19.80
N PRO A 783 -13.18 -12.85 -18.85
CA PRO A 783 -13.53 -11.45 -18.69
C PRO A 783 -13.40 -10.70 -20.02
N ALA A 784 -14.44 -9.97 -20.37
CA ALA A 784 -14.45 -9.06 -21.52
C ALA A 784 -13.86 -7.69 -21.15
N VAL A 785 -13.68 -7.42 -19.85
CA VAL A 785 -13.23 -6.14 -19.30
C VAL A 785 -12.29 -6.43 -18.13
N ILE A 786 -11.15 -5.73 -18.06
CA ILE A 786 -10.12 -5.93 -17.04
C ILE A 786 -9.57 -4.57 -16.60
N GLY A 787 -9.77 -4.20 -15.33
CA GLY A 787 -9.24 -2.97 -14.73
C GLY A 787 -9.64 -1.68 -15.46
N GLY A 788 -10.84 -1.65 -16.06
CA GLY A 788 -11.36 -0.57 -16.91
C GLY A 788 -11.08 -0.70 -18.42
N VAL A 789 -10.42 -1.76 -18.88
CA VAL A 789 -10.04 -1.96 -20.30
C VAL A 789 -10.83 -3.11 -20.93
N VAL A 790 -11.60 -2.83 -22.00
CA VAL A 790 -12.23 -3.86 -22.84
C VAL A 790 -11.15 -4.68 -23.55
N GLN A 791 -11.29 -6.01 -23.53
CA GLN A 791 -10.28 -6.97 -24.03
C GLN A 791 -10.42 -7.27 -25.52
#